data_AF-A0A0F9I0I6-F1
#
_entry.id   AF-A0A0F9I0I6-F1
#
_cell.length_a   1.000
_cell.length_b   1.000
_cell.length_c   1.000
_cell.angle_alpha   90.00
_cell.angle_beta   90.00
_cell.angle_gamma   90.00
#
_symmetry.space_group_name_H-M   'P 1'
#
loop_
_entity.id
_entity.type
_entity.pdbx_description
1 polymer ?
#
loop_
_entity_poly.entity_id
_entity_poly.type
_entity_poly.pdbx_seq_one_letter_code
_entity_poly.pdbx_strand_id
1 'polypeptide(L)'
;IIQSPEDIFRVGRDGITNIGDLTPQQMKFINNIRSSLDQIRAFEAFMGVEVKEFGEEMGRYFPRKVVEANTLAEKEAIIRELGEKLTYEKFFQKDRQFTTMWEGMTNGVRYGDGITQNVVARIRAGQMAALDRETAKFLGDKGLQSQWEALVTQAQKGIHFPGFNMVEQINNFARPMVTNIDLGFFGLQLVPAFFRNPPAALRGALMGLDSLLTDGRLYAGYIKKNMNDGTMQRFFNAGGIWNQSEFSFEFLAKGGGWGAKALSSKPLGVPIGPFMNRFGGAYTNALNVATLETFKGMVGVNDVLFRLLGNRRATALITEAFGGFKISGKTSEQMAASVANKLTLRTNAAVLGVARAQSQVERLTLFAPGYYRAMFGLLGDTMQGGLRGAEARRSLGQMIIGFLGLNLALEKTLGFSVGIDPRENDFMLGTVGALKVGVGGPFVSLMRLAGKTVTENHEGELIDLGLPFGLGLNPDLMQFDVNDNPILRWGRGKLSPVASLIADELDGQTFMFDKLDSPLDHLENMVRRVTPFFIQAGIEAYTKDVAIKDIVLATGLEFAAGARTFPVGAFEIRNGIRNEGAKKLYPKIGNYKDLNDAQKAKVRELEEVKEADAVAEKEALERDFEGAEEKSELKEAMRQYDEDGEVLDVNGNVGWNQFTTQTEDDTLFGRGELEGQDWIARFQDRQKERATFYAAFKLAKGIAFEGEIGGPVDKAIGAYFDVKPEQFLDARGEPDWDAYFVEKDGKYLEAVKIGGQDVGTFLRPPETNETVRVFREVQDRRRELKELPKYRFLDVEGSAKVDELLQRVQERTAQLREQGTRITHKQFLKNILLKLPRDHPMFTIVAVAFMRKTDKKEEVWNPDRDQVVLDNPAMVKYYISTWTNMSDTNKLKFLDLYGTQYFSNQRIIDEGLESVPRTGIGVSLTATSGELLEESRGKVSARLAGKKTETTLGGRLP
;
A
#
# COMPACT_ATOMS: atom_id res chain seq x y z
N ILE A 1 5.19 -48.00 23.07
CA ILE A 1 6.20 -47.91 24.16
C ILE A 1 6.51 -46.45 24.54
N ILE A 2 6.34 -45.46 23.65
CA ILE A 2 6.36 -44.03 24.02
C ILE A 2 4.96 -43.48 23.78
N GLN A 3 4.23 -43.17 24.85
CA GLN A 3 2.87 -42.60 24.81
C GLN A 3 2.85 -41.16 25.33
N SER A 4 3.90 -40.71 26.03
CA SER A 4 4.04 -39.32 26.45
C SER A 4 5.48 -38.79 26.31
N PRO A 5 5.68 -37.47 26.34
CA PRO A 5 7.00 -36.86 26.44
C PRO A 5 7.78 -37.29 27.68
N GLU A 6 7.12 -37.70 28.77
CA GLU A 6 7.81 -38.20 29.97
C GLU A 6 8.50 -39.55 29.72
N ASP A 7 7.94 -40.40 28.84
CA ASP A 7 8.56 -41.67 28.45
C ASP A 7 9.91 -41.45 27.75
N ILE A 8 10.06 -40.33 27.03
CA ILE A 8 11.32 -39.94 26.35
C ILE A 8 12.40 -39.58 27.38
N PHE A 9 12.03 -38.84 28.43
CA PHE A 9 12.97 -38.47 29.49
C PHE A 9 13.37 -39.67 30.37
N ARG A 10 12.44 -40.62 30.59
CA ARG A 10 12.72 -41.86 31.33
C ARG A 10 13.72 -42.76 30.59
N VAL A 11 13.55 -42.89 29.28
CA VAL A 11 14.45 -43.62 28.37
C VAL A 11 15.86 -43.02 28.33
N GLY A 12 15.97 -41.68 28.40
CA GLY A 12 17.26 -40.98 28.47
C GLY A 12 17.99 -41.14 29.81
N ARG A 13 17.26 -41.35 30.91
CA ARG A 13 17.82 -41.47 32.27
C ARG A 13 18.25 -42.90 32.62
N ASP A 14 17.45 -43.91 32.26
CA ASP A 14 17.64 -45.27 32.77
C ASP A 14 18.28 -46.25 31.77
N GLY A 15 18.44 -45.84 30.51
CA GLY A 15 18.89 -46.72 29.43
C GLY A 15 17.82 -47.75 29.01
N ILE A 16 17.87 -48.19 27.76
CA ILE A 16 16.92 -49.16 27.21
C ILE A 16 17.52 -50.54 27.41
N THR A 17 16.98 -51.32 28.34
CA THR A 17 17.47 -52.68 28.65
C THR A 17 16.93 -53.75 27.69
N ASN A 18 15.95 -53.44 26.84
CA ASN A 18 15.46 -54.33 25.78
C ASN A 18 15.45 -53.62 24.42
N ILE A 19 16.48 -53.88 23.61
CA ILE A 19 16.74 -53.25 22.31
C ILE A 19 15.85 -53.85 21.19
N GLY A 20 15.17 -54.97 21.44
CA GLY A 20 14.42 -55.74 20.43
C GLY A 20 13.16 -55.09 19.87
N ASP A 21 12.58 -54.08 20.55
CA ASP A 21 11.26 -53.54 20.22
C ASP A 21 11.27 -52.15 19.56
N LEU A 22 12.45 -51.63 19.19
CA LEU A 22 12.58 -50.30 18.59
C LEU A 22 12.75 -50.36 17.08
N THR A 23 11.97 -49.54 16.38
CA THR A 23 12.16 -49.36 14.93
C THR A 23 13.51 -48.66 14.64
N PRO A 24 14.11 -48.88 13.46
CA PRO A 24 15.36 -48.21 13.09
C PRO A 24 15.29 -46.67 13.13
N GLN A 25 14.12 -46.09 12.87
CA GLN A 25 13.89 -44.64 12.93
C GLN A 25 13.90 -44.13 14.39
N GLN A 26 13.29 -44.87 15.32
CA GLN A 26 13.34 -44.55 16.75
C GLN A 26 14.75 -44.68 17.30
N MET A 27 15.50 -45.70 16.88
CA MET A 27 16.92 -45.84 17.22
C MET A 27 17.76 -44.67 16.70
N LYS A 28 17.53 -44.23 15.46
CA LYS A 28 18.21 -43.06 14.88
C LYS A 28 17.88 -41.78 15.65
N PHE A 29 16.62 -41.57 16.03
CA PHE A 29 16.20 -40.42 16.83
C PHE A 29 16.83 -40.41 18.23
N ILE A 30 16.81 -41.56 18.93
CA ILE A 30 17.42 -41.71 20.26
C ILE A 30 18.94 -41.46 20.19
N ASN A 31 19.60 -41.98 19.16
CA ASN A 31 21.04 -41.75 18.95
C ASN A 31 21.36 -40.28 18.64
N ASN A 32 20.51 -39.59 17.88
CA ASN A 32 20.66 -38.16 17.62
C ASN A 32 20.49 -37.32 18.89
N ILE A 33 19.52 -37.68 19.76
CA ILE A 33 19.33 -37.02 21.06
C ILE A 33 20.54 -37.26 21.97
N ARG A 34 21.03 -38.50 22.07
CA ARG A 34 22.23 -38.82 22.87
C ARG A 34 23.46 -38.07 22.38
N SER A 35 23.69 -38.04 21.07
CA SER A 35 24.80 -37.29 20.49
C SER A 35 24.71 -35.80 20.80
N SER A 36 23.51 -35.21 20.76
CA SER A 36 23.28 -33.81 21.13
C SER A 36 23.55 -33.56 22.62
N LEU A 37 23.10 -34.47 23.50
CA LEU A 37 23.34 -34.39 24.95
C LEU A 37 24.83 -34.53 25.30
N ASP A 38 25.57 -35.39 24.60
CA ASP A 38 27.01 -35.55 24.81
C ASP A 38 27.80 -34.34 24.31
N GLN A 39 27.39 -33.70 23.21
CA GLN A 39 27.94 -32.42 22.78
C GLN A 39 27.69 -31.29 23.80
N ILE A 40 26.50 -31.26 24.40
CA ILE A 40 26.17 -30.31 25.49
C ILE A 40 27.07 -30.56 26.70
N ARG A 41 27.27 -31.82 27.13
CA ARG A 41 28.17 -32.15 28.24
C ARG A 41 29.62 -31.75 27.97
N ALA A 42 30.10 -31.97 26.75
CA ALA A 42 31.44 -31.54 26.35
C ALA A 42 31.58 -30.00 26.40
N PHE A 43 30.52 -29.27 26.02
CA PHE A 43 30.48 -27.82 26.11
C PHE A 43 30.37 -27.32 27.57
N GLU A 44 29.57 -27.97 28.42
CA GLU A 44 29.49 -27.70 29.87
C GLU A 44 30.86 -27.86 30.53
N ALA A 45 31.58 -28.94 30.22
CA ALA A 45 32.93 -29.18 30.70
C ALA A 45 33.93 -28.10 30.21
N PHE A 46 33.84 -27.71 28.93
CA PHE A 46 34.63 -26.61 28.37
C PHE A 46 34.36 -25.26 29.08
N MET A 47 33.14 -25.03 29.54
CA MET A 47 32.73 -23.83 30.28
C MET A 47 33.08 -23.89 31.78
N GLY A 48 33.74 -24.95 32.25
CA GLY A 48 34.16 -25.13 33.64
C GLY A 48 33.03 -25.56 34.58
N VAL A 49 31.98 -26.19 34.06
CA VAL A 49 30.91 -26.79 34.86
C VAL A 49 31.38 -28.18 35.31
N GLU A 50 31.74 -28.34 36.59
CA GLU A 50 32.05 -29.66 37.14
C GLU A 50 30.77 -30.51 37.22
N VAL A 51 30.79 -31.69 36.60
CA VAL A 51 29.73 -32.71 36.76
C VAL A 51 29.91 -33.37 38.13
N LYS A 52 29.44 -32.69 39.19
CA LYS A 52 29.17 -33.34 40.47
C LYS A 52 27.68 -33.55 40.60
N GLU A 53 27.30 -34.66 41.23
CA GLU A 53 25.91 -34.95 41.55
C GLU A 53 25.30 -33.75 42.27
N PHE A 54 24.47 -33.00 41.55
CA PHE A 54 23.81 -31.77 42.01
C PHE A 54 22.84 -32.00 43.20
N GLY A 55 22.83 -33.20 43.79
CA GLY A 55 22.00 -33.57 44.94
C GLY A 55 22.60 -33.23 46.30
N GLU A 56 23.94 -33.26 46.47
CA GLU A 56 24.54 -33.20 47.81
C GLU A 56 25.14 -31.82 48.18
N GLU A 57 25.73 -31.07 47.24
CA GLU A 57 26.40 -29.81 47.57
C GLU A 57 25.45 -28.59 47.69
N MET A 58 24.21 -28.69 47.21
CA MET A 58 23.16 -27.67 47.44
C MET A 58 22.75 -27.59 48.93
N GLY A 59 23.01 -28.63 49.72
CA GLY A 59 22.72 -28.67 51.16
C GLY A 59 23.71 -27.90 52.04
N ARG A 60 24.90 -27.53 51.52
CA ARG A 60 25.91 -26.78 52.30
C ARG A 60 25.61 -25.28 52.45
N TYR A 61 24.70 -24.74 51.63
CA TYR A 61 24.34 -23.31 51.65
C TYR A 61 22.89 -23.04 52.07
N PHE A 62 22.09 -24.09 52.32
CA PHE A 62 20.71 -23.98 52.79
C PHE A 62 20.45 -25.02 53.89
N PRO A 63 20.47 -24.63 55.18
CA PRO A 63 20.12 -25.55 56.25
C PRO A 63 18.64 -25.97 56.13
N ARG A 64 18.38 -27.28 56.13
CA ARG A 64 17.04 -27.90 55.98
C ARG A 64 16.24 -28.00 57.28
N LYS A 65 16.45 -27.12 58.26
CA LYS A 65 15.72 -27.20 59.52
C LYS A 65 15.23 -25.82 59.95
N VAL A 66 13.92 -25.65 59.86
CA VAL A 66 13.22 -24.55 60.54
C VAL A 66 13.23 -24.88 62.03
N VAL A 67 13.77 -23.97 62.84
CA VAL A 67 13.68 -24.07 64.30
C VAL A 67 12.83 -22.89 64.74
N GLU A 68 11.65 -23.17 65.26
CA GLU A 68 10.77 -22.14 65.83
C GLU A 68 11.36 -21.69 67.17
N ALA A 69 11.72 -20.42 67.28
CA ALA A 69 12.21 -19.81 68.52
C ALA A 69 11.50 -18.48 68.71
N ASN A 70 10.56 -18.47 69.65
CA ASN A 70 9.62 -17.37 69.86
C ASN A 70 10.14 -16.37 70.91
N THR A 71 11.18 -16.73 71.66
CA THR A 71 11.77 -15.89 72.71
C THR A 71 13.28 -15.71 72.55
N LEU A 72 13.84 -14.66 73.15
CA LEU A 72 15.28 -14.37 73.10
C LEU A 72 16.11 -15.50 73.76
N ALA A 73 15.58 -16.10 74.84
CA ALA A 73 16.23 -17.18 75.57
C ALA A 73 16.29 -18.49 74.76
N GLU A 74 15.24 -18.83 73.99
CA GLU A 74 15.25 -19.98 73.08
C GLU A 74 16.28 -19.81 71.97
N LYS A 75 16.42 -18.60 71.44
CA LYS A 75 17.44 -18.28 70.42
C LYS A 75 18.85 -18.46 70.99
N GLU A 76 19.10 -17.99 72.20
CA GLU A 76 20.40 -18.14 72.88
C GLU A 76 20.73 -19.60 73.25
N ALA A 77 19.72 -20.41 73.61
CA ALA A 77 19.90 -21.84 73.86
C ALA A 77 20.26 -22.61 72.59
N ILE A 78 19.58 -22.32 71.47
CA ILE A 78 19.87 -22.91 70.15
C ILE A 78 21.28 -22.54 69.67
N ILE A 79 21.74 -21.31 69.94
CA ILE A 79 23.10 -20.86 69.63
C ILE A 79 24.14 -21.63 70.43
N ARG A 80 23.87 -21.89 71.72
CA ARG A 80 24.73 -22.70 72.58
C ARG A 80 24.81 -24.16 72.14
N GLU A 81 23.73 -24.69 71.57
CA GLU A 81 23.64 -26.07 71.08
C GLU A 81 24.33 -26.26 69.70
N LEU A 82 24.29 -25.25 68.82
CA LEU A 82 24.79 -25.36 67.44
C LEU A 82 26.24 -24.89 67.21
N GLY A 83 26.87 -24.26 68.21
CA GLY A 83 28.26 -23.80 68.15
C GLY A 83 28.51 -22.63 67.17
N GLU A 84 29.70 -22.03 67.23
CA GLU A 84 30.13 -20.72 66.67
C GLU A 84 29.93 -20.45 65.14
N LYS A 85 29.13 -21.20 64.40
CA LYS A 85 28.98 -21.07 62.95
C LYS A 85 27.84 -20.16 62.46
N LEU A 86 27.18 -19.40 63.33
CA LEU A 86 26.10 -18.47 62.95
C LEU A 86 26.38 -17.04 63.44
N THR A 87 27.08 -16.25 62.63
CA THR A 87 27.17 -14.79 62.80
C THR A 87 25.99 -14.10 62.10
N TYR A 88 25.10 -13.52 62.88
CA TYR A 88 23.90 -12.78 62.44
C TYR A 88 24.21 -11.38 61.85
N GLU A 89 25.33 -11.19 61.15
CA GLU A 89 25.67 -9.91 60.54
C GLU A 89 25.06 -9.68 59.15
N LYS A 90 24.26 -10.62 58.64
CA LYS A 90 23.56 -10.47 57.36
C LYS A 90 22.05 -10.60 57.54
N PHE A 91 21.42 -9.46 57.84
CA PHE A 91 19.98 -9.30 58.00
C PHE A 91 19.19 -9.66 56.73
N PHE A 92 18.16 -10.52 56.89
CA PHE A 92 16.88 -10.47 56.17
C PHE A 92 15.75 -10.66 57.19
N GLN A 93 14.57 -10.17 56.84
CA GLN A 93 13.40 -9.83 57.68
C GLN A 93 13.08 -10.76 58.86
N LYS A 94 12.60 -10.14 59.95
CA LYS A 94 12.64 -10.65 61.32
C LYS A 94 11.82 -11.93 61.60
N ASP A 95 10.88 -12.35 60.72
CA ASP A 95 9.87 -13.33 61.15
C ASP A 95 9.45 -14.43 60.14
N ARG A 96 10.03 -14.57 58.93
CA ARG A 96 9.73 -15.70 58.01
C ARG A 96 10.91 -16.08 57.12
N GLN A 97 11.23 -17.37 57.04
CA GLN A 97 12.21 -17.94 56.12
C GLN A 97 11.51 -18.90 55.14
N PHE A 98 11.76 -18.78 53.84
CA PHE A 98 11.15 -19.62 52.80
C PHE A 98 12.20 -20.54 52.17
N THR A 99 11.80 -21.76 51.84
CA THR A 99 12.74 -22.82 51.42
C THR A 99 13.11 -22.73 49.94
N THR A 100 12.30 -22.06 49.12
CA THR A 100 12.60 -21.77 47.71
C THR A 100 12.27 -20.32 47.34
N MET A 101 12.92 -19.80 46.30
CA MET A 101 12.63 -18.46 45.76
C MET A 101 11.15 -18.35 45.29
N TRP A 102 10.62 -19.42 44.69
CA TRP A 102 9.22 -19.51 44.27
C TRP A 102 8.25 -19.41 45.46
N GLU A 103 8.50 -20.16 46.54
CA GLU A 103 7.69 -20.14 47.76
C GLU A 103 7.71 -18.78 48.46
N GLY A 104 8.85 -18.10 48.45
CA GLY A 104 8.89 -16.72 48.91
C GLY A 104 8.12 -15.78 47.98
N MET A 105 8.18 -15.95 46.65
CA MET A 105 7.43 -15.13 45.70
C MET A 105 5.90 -15.30 45.82
N THR A 106 5.40 -16.52 45.98
CA THR A 106 3.97 -16.79 46.23
C THR A 106 3.49 -16.28 47.59
N ASN A 107 4.40 -16.15 48.57
CA ASN A 107 4.11 -15.58 49.89
C ASN A 107 4.52 -14.09 50.02
N GLY A 108 4.74 -13.38 48.91
CA GLY A 108 4.93 -11.92 48.88
C GLY A 108 6.36 -11.41 49.10
N VAL A 109 7.36 -12.29 49.16
CA VAL A 109 8.79 -11.92 49.25
C VAL A 109 9.34 -11.48 47.90
N ARG A 110 9.91 -10.28 47.88
CA ARG A 110 10.38 -9.59 46.66
C ARG A 110 11.87 -9.85 46.40
N TYR A 111 12.20 -10.93 45.69
CA TYR A 111 13.61 -11.25 45.37
C TYR A 111 14.20 -10.43 44.20
N GLY A 112 13.40 -10.06 43.20
CA GLY A 112 13.86 -9.28 42.04
C GLY A 112 14.32 -7.85 42.38
N ASP A 113 13.96 -7.38 43.56
CA ASP A 113 14.34 -6.09 44.11
C ASP A 113 15.60 -6.20 44.99
N GLY A 114 15.93 -7.35 45.57
CA GLY A 114 16.83 -7.45 46.73
C GLY A 114 18.32 -7.20 46.48
N ILE A 115 18.89 -7.56 45.34
CA ILE A 115 20.34 -7.35 45.09
C ILE A 115 20.58 -5.89 44.69
N THR A 116 19.78 -5.38 43.75
CA THR A 116 19.85 -3.99 43.30
C THR A 116 19.37 -3.03 44.38
N GLN A 117 18.31 -3.32 45.14
CA GLN A 117 17.88 -2.48 46.26
C GLN A 117 18.83 -2.56 47.45
N ASN A 118 19.53 -3.66 47.76
CA ASN A 118 20.52 -3.63 48.86
C ASN A 118 21.78 -2.83 48.47
N VAL A 119 22.23 -2.93 47.22
CA VAL A 119 23.38 -2.14 46.72
C VAL A 119 22.98 -0.67 46.53
N VAL A 120 21.81 -0.40 45.92
CA VAL A 120 21.24 0.95 45.78
C VAL A 120 20.79 1.52 47.13
N ALA A 121 20.37 0.73 48.11
CA ALA A 121 20.09 1.20 49.48
C ALA A 121 21.38 1.53 50.22
N ARG A 122 22.51 0.85 49.96
CA ARG A 122 23.82 1.26 50.50
C ARG A 122 24.33 2.53 49.83
N ILE A 123 24.14 2.69 48.53
CA ILE A 123 24.49 3.91 47.78
C ILE A 123 23.54 5.07 48.18
N ARG A 124 22.24 4.81 48.30
CA ARG A 124 21.24 5.78 48.80
C ARG A 124 21.41 6.06 50.28
N ALA A 125 21.84 5.14 51.13
CA ALA A 125 22.15 5.45 52.52
C ALA A 125 23.40 6.35 52.61
N GLY A 126 24.40 6.15 51.73
CA GLY A 126 25.56 7.04 51.62
C GLY A 126 25.26 8.40 50.99
N GLN A 127 24.40 8.46 49.97
CA GLN A 127 24.00 9.70 49.28
C GLN A 127 22.87 10.45 49.97
N MET A 128 21.89 9.76 50.58
CA MET A 128 20.89 10.37 51.47
C MET A 128 21.56 10.88 52.74
N ALA A 129 22.59 10.25 53.32
CA ALA A 129 23.27 10.86 54.46
C ALA A 129 23.95 12.22 54.11
N ALA A 130 24.33 12.42 52.84
CA ALA A 130 24.85 13.69 52.34
C ALA A 130 23.73 14.67 51.94
N LEU A 131 22.71 14.18 51.23
CA LEU A 131 21.56 14.95 50.80
C LEU A 131 20.66 15.35 51.98
N ASP A 132 20.45 14.49 52.98
CA ASP A 132 19.71 14.76 54.21
C ASP A 132 20.43 15.78 55.08
N ARG A 133 21.78 15.86 55.04
CA ARG A 133 22.52 16.95 55.70
C ARG A 133 22.35 18.30 54.99
N GLU A 134 22.26 18.31 53.67
CA GLU A 134 22.03 19.53 52.88
C GLU A 134 20.55 19.94 52.88
N THR A 135 19.65 18.97 52.83
CA THR A 135 18.20 19.14 52.81
C THR A 135 17.65 19.43 54.21
N ALA A 136 18.20 18.85 55.30
CA ALA A 136 17.84 19.26 56.67
C ALA A 136 18.33 20.69 57.01
N LYS A 137 19.35 21.19 56.31
CA LYS A 137 19.75 22.61 56.35
C LYS A 137 18.79 23.51 55.56
N PHE A 138 18.15 22.98 54.52
CA PHE A 138 17.20 23.70 53.66
C PHE A 138 15.74 23.63 54.17
N LEU A 139 15.37 22.56 54.88
CA LEU A 139 14.02 22.25 55.37
C LEU A 139 13.88 22.40 56.90
N GLY A 140 14.49 23.43 57.48
CA GLY A 140 14.29 23.78 58.89
C GLY A 140 12.86 24.21 59.25
N ASP A 141 11.95 24.30 58.28
CA ASP A 141 10.56 24.68 58.46
C ASP A 141 9.63 23.45 58.36
N LYS A 142 9.02 23.08 59.48
CA LYS A 142 8.14 21.88 59.62
C LYS A 142 6.95 21.91 58.66
N GLY A 143 6.55 23.07 58.15
CA GLY A 143 5.45 23.21 57.19
C GLY A 143 5.79 22.70 55.78
N LEU A 144 7.03 22.87 55.34
CA LEU A 144 7.48 22.45 54.01
C LEU A 144 7.73 20.94 53.93
N GLN A 145 8.15 20.32 55.03
CA GLN A 145 8.37 18.88 55.10
C GLN A 145 7.07 18.09 54.92
N SER A 146 5.97 18.51 55.57
CA SER A 146 4.68 17.81 55.44
C SER A 146 4.07 17.96 54.04
N GLN A 147 4.23 19.13 53.42
CA GLN A 147 3.79 19.36 52.04
C GLN A 147 4.62 18.54 51.04
N TRP A 148 5.93 18.43 51.26
CA TRP A 148 6.81 17.58 50.46
C TRP A 148 6.48 16.09 50.62
N GLU A 149 6.28 15.62 51.85
CA GLU A 149 5.86 14.24 52.12
C GLU A 149 4.49 13.92 51.52
N ALA A 150 3.54 14.87 51.55
CA ALA A 150 2.24 14.72 50.89
C ALA A 150 2.37 14.65 49.36
N LEU A 151 3.20 15.52 48.74
CA LEU A 151 3.49 15.51 47.31
C LEU A 151 4.20 14.22 46.88
N VAL A 152 5.19 13.75 47.64
CA VAL A 152 5.90 12.48 47.40
C VAL A 152 4.95 11.31 47.55
N THR A 153 4.09 11.31 48.58
CA THR A 153 3.09 10.26 48.80
C THR A 153 2.05 10.23 47.68
N GLN A 154 1.59 11.39 47.21
CA GLN A 154 0.64 11.49 46.10
C GLN A 154 1.29 11.10 44.76
N ALA A 155 2.53 11.51 44.50
CA ALA A 155 3.31 11.08 43.34
C ALA A 155 3.66 9.58 43.36
N GLN A 156 3.80 8.99 44.55
CA GLN A 156 4.06 7.56 44.73
C GLN A 156 2.80 6.68 44.60
N LYS A 157 1.60 7.21 44.89
CA LYS A 157 0.33 6.48 44.84
C LYS A 157 -0.12 6.11 43.41
N GLY A 158 0.45 6.71 42.37
CA GLY A 158 0.06 6.45 40.97
C GLY A 158 -1.37 6.91 40.67
N ILE A 159 -1.80 6.81 39.41
CA ILE A 159 -3.17 7.16 39.01
C ILE A 159 -4.06 5.96 39.29
N HIS A 160 -4.98 6.06 40.26
CA HIS A 160 -5.89 4.97 40.60
C HIS A 160 -7.27 5.22 39.99
N PHE A 161 -7.47 4.75 38.76
CA PHE A 161 -8.78 4.67 38.11
C PHE A 161 -9.13 3.18 37.88
N PRO A 162 -10.33 2.70 38.27
CA PRO A 162 -10.68 1.28 38.15
C PRO A 162 -10.51 0.69 36.74
N GLY A 163 -10.84 1.45 35.69
CA GLY A 163 -10.61 1.04 34.29
C GLY A 163 -9.14 1.06 33.86
N PHE A 164 -8.32 1.94 34.44
CA PHE A 164 -6.90 2.10 34.11
C PHE A 164 -6.10 0.84 34.45
N ASN A 165 -6.43 0.17 35.57
CA ASN A 165 -5.76 -1.06 35.98
C ASN A 165 -6.02 -2.22 35.01
N MET A 166 -7.21 -2.32 34.43
CA MET A 166 -7.52 -3.35 33.44
C MET A 166 -6.76 -3.12 32.13
N VAL A 167 -6.72 -1.87 31.66
CA VAL A 167 -5.99 -1.51 30.45
C VAL A 167 -4.47 -1.68 30.64
N GLU A 168 -3.92 -1.26 31.77
CA GLU A 168 -2.51 -1.49 32.11
C GLU A 168 -2.21 -3.00 32.19
N GLN A 169 -3.13 -3.82 32.71
CA GLN A 169 -2.99 -5.28 32.71
C GLN A 169 -3.01 -5.90 31.30
N ILE A 170 -3.88 -5.42 30.40
CA ILE A 170 -3.91 -5.84 29.00
C ILE A 170 -2.59 -5.47 28.31
N ASN A 171 -2.14 -4.23 28.43
CA ASN A 171 -0.86 -3.80 27.84
C ASN A 171 0.33 -4.58 28.43
N ASN A 172 0.36 -4.80 29.74
CA ASN A 172 1.41 -5.58 30.41
C ASN A 172 1.36 -7.08 30.07
N PHE A 173 0.24 -7.59 29.58
CA PHE A 173 0.11 -8.94 29.03
C PHE A 173 0.52 -8.99 27.57
N ALA A 174 -0.07 -8.12 26.75
CA ALA A 174 0.11 -8.09 25.31
C ALA A 174 1.58 -7.87 24.91
N ARG A 175 2.32 -6.99 25.60
CA ARG A 175 3.74 -6.74 25.29
C ARG A 175 4.59 -8.01 25.39
N PRO A 176 4.70 -8.70 26.55
CA PRO A 176 5.40 -9.97 26.63
C PRO A 176 4.90 -11.03 25.64
N MET A 177 3.60 -11.09 25.39
CA MET A 177 3.04 -12.04 24.42
C MET A 177 3.59 -11.78 23.02
N VAL A 178 3.51 -10.52 22.58
CA VAL A 178 3.96 -10.09 21.26
C VAL A 178 5.48 -10.18 21.12
N THR A 179 6.24 -9.86 22.18
CA THR A 179 7.72 -9.74 22.07
C THR A 179 8.54 -10.86 22.68
N ASN A 180 8.14 -11.51 23.78
CA ASN A 180 9.00 -12.53 24.42
C ASN A 180 8.82 -13.92 23.80
N ILE A 181 7.62 -14.23 23.31
CA ILE A 181 7.36 -15.50 22.64
C ILE A 181 8.03 -15.49 21.26
N ASP A 182 8.26 -14.30 20.71
CA ASP A 182 9.00 -14.10 19.49
C ASP A 182 10.51 -14.01 19.75
N LEU A 183 11.23 -15.10 19.46
CA LEU A 183 12.69 -15.12 19.45
C LEU A 183 13.28 -14.12 18.42
N GLY A 184 12.46 -13.58 17.52
CA GLY A 184 12.85 -12.53 16.61
C GLY A 184 13.09 -11.19 17.27
N PHE A 185 12.23 -10.81 18.22
CA PHE A 185 12.44 -9.61 19.03
C PHE A 185 13.71 -9.72 19.89
N PHE A 186 14.06 -10.94 20.29
CA PHE A 186 15.33 -11.24 20.91
C PHE A 186 16.52 -10.95 19.96
N GLY A 187 16.42 -11.37 18.70
CA GLY A 187 17.35 -10.98 17.63
C GLY A 187 17.50 -9.45 17.54
N LEU A 188 16.40 -8.69 17.50
CA LEU A 188 16.44 -7.23 17.36
C LEU A 188 17.25 -6.51 18.45
N GLN A 189 17.19 -6.97 19.70
CA GLN A 189 17.95 -6.37 20.81
C GLN A 189 19.38 -6.91 20.93
N LEU A 190 19.65 -8.10 20.39
CA LEU A 190 20.99 -8.64 20.29
C LEU A 190 21.79 -8.09 19.12
N VAL A 191 21.14 -7.72 18.02
CA VAL A 191 21.82 -7.28 16.80
C VAL A 191 22.77 -6.08 17.07
N PRO A 192 22.39 -5.05 17.85
CA PRO A 192 23.33 -3.99 18.23
C PRO A 192 24.54 -4.52 19.00
N ALA A 193 24.32 -5.46 19.94
CA ALA A 193 25.40 -6.12 20.68
C ALA A 193 26.26 -6.98 19.75
N PHE A 194 25.67 -7.64 18.75
CA PHE A 194 26.36 -8.50 17.79
C PHE A 194 27.34 -7.70 16.95
N PHE A 195 26.93 -6.53 16.44
CA PHE A 195 27.84 -5.71 15.65
C PHE A 195 28.88 -4.96 16.48
N ARG A 196 28.57 -4.65 17.75
CA ARG A 196 29.53 -4.04 18.66
C ARG A 196 30.55 -5.04 19.21
N ASN A 197 30.09 -6.24 19.54
CA ASN A 197 30.83 -7.33 20.16
C ASN A 197 30.16 -8.68 19.79
N PRO A 198 30.48 -9.27 18.63
CA PRO A 198 29.83 -10.51 18.16
C PRO A 198 29.88 -11.65 19.20
N PRO A 199 31.00 -11.88 19.91
CA PRO A 199 31.05 -12.83 21.02
C PRO A 199 30.03 -12.55 22.14
N ALA A 200 29.75 -11.27 22.45
CA ALA A 200 28.75 -10.90 23.45
C ALA A 200 27.35 -11.37 23.06
N ALA A 201 26.94 -11.07 21.83
CA ALA A 201 25.63 -11.47 21.34
C ALA A 201 25.53 -12.98 21.15
N LEU A 202 26.59 -13.65 20.65
CA LEU A 202 26.61 -15.10 20.53
C LEU A 202 26.48 -15.78 21.91
N ARG A 203 27.22 -15.30 22.92
CA ARG A 203 27.05 -15.77 24.31
C ARG A 203 25.64 -15.49 24.81
N GLY A 204 25.09 -14.31 24.54
CA GLY A 204 23.70 -13.97 24.83
C GLY A 204 22.72 -15.00 24.23
N ALA A 205 22.81 -15.22 22.92
CA ALA A 205 22.04 -16.21 22.17
C ALA A 205 22.13 -17.62 22.76
N LEU A 206 23.34 -18.09 23.05
CA LEU A 206 23.55 -19.39 23.67
C LEU A 206 22.91 -19.48 25.06
N MET A 207 22.95 -18.42 25.86
CA MET A 207 22.32 -18.38 27.19
C MET A 207 20.78 -18.33 27.11
N GLY A 208 20.25 -17.68 26.06
CA GLY A 208 18.83 -17.72 25.74
C GLY A 208 18.38 -19.13 25.36
N LEU A 209 19.10 -19.77 24.42
CA LEU A 209 18.85 -21.15 24.01
C LEU A 209 18.98 -22.13 25.19
N ASP A 210 20.00 -21.96 26.03
CA ASP A 210 20.17 -22.75 27.25
C ASP A 210 18.97 -22.59 28.21
N SER A 211 18.48 -21.38 28.39
CA SER A 211 17.30 -21.15 29.23
C SER A 211 16.02 -21.77 28.65
N LEU A 212 15.90 -21.86 27.32
CA LEU A 212 14.80 -22.57 26.66
C LEU A 212 14.93 -24.09 26.78
N LEU A 213 16.14 -24.62 26.62
CA LEU A 213 16.39 -26.06 26.46
C LEU A 213 16.76 -26.80 27.76
N THR A 214 17.49 -26.16 28.68
CA THR A 214 18.13 -26.79 29.85
C THR A 214 17.77 -26.14 31.20
N ASP A 215 16.77 -25.26 31.21
CA ASP A 215 16.36 -24.46 32.38
C ASP A 215 17.44 -23.46 32.89
N GLY A 216 18.39 -23.04 32.03
CA GLY A 216 19.26 -21.90 32.31
C GLY A 216 20.50 -22.20 33.16
N ARG A 217 21.01 -23.44 33.11
CA ARG A 217 22.19 -23.87 33.89
C ARG A 217 23.47 -23.13 33.49
N LEU A 218 23.70 -22.94 32.19
CA LEU A 218 24.86 -22.18 31.70
C LEU A 218 24.78 -20.73 32.15
N TYR A 219 23.57 -20.16 32.17
CA TYR A 219 23.37 -18.80 32.64
C TYR A 219 23.69 -18.64 34.14
N ALA A 220 23.27 -19.59 34.98
CA ALA A 220 23.64 -19.59 36.40
C ALA A 220 25.17 -19.70 36.60
N GLY A 221 25.84 -20.59 35.84
CA GLY A 221 27.30 -20.71 35.84
C GLY A 221 27.99 -19.43 35.39
N TYR A 222 27.44 -18.77 34.36
CA TYR A 222 27.92 -17.48 33.87
C TYR A 222 27.79 -16.38 34.94
N ILE A 223 26.65 -16.26 35.62
CA ILE A 223 26.49 -15.31 36.74
C ILE A 223 27.54 -15.58 37.81
N LYS A 224 27.66 -16.83 38.27
CA LYS A 224 28.62 -17.21 39.33
C LYS A 224 30.05 -16.80 38.97
N LYS A 225 30.49 -17.07 37.73
CA LYS A 225 31.80 -16.67 37.23
C LYS A 225 32.02 -15.16 37.30
N ASN A 226 31.05 -14.37 36.81
CA ASN A 226 31.14 -12.91 36.76
C ASN A 226 30.92 -12.20 38.10
N MET A 227 30.29 -12.89 39.05
CA MET A 227 30.26 -12.44 40.45
C MET A 227 31.62 -12.66 41.11
N ASN A 228 32.22 -13.84 40.91
CA ASN A 228 33.51 -14.19 41.51
C ASN A 228 34.67 -13.32 40.99
N ASP A 229 34.64 -12.92 39.72
CA ASP A 229 35.66 -12.03 39.13
C ASP A 229 35.40 -10.53 39.40
N GLY A 230 34.32 -10.19 40.10
CA GLY A 230 33.93 -8.81 40.43
C GLY A 230 33.38 -8.00 39.24
N THR A 231 33.31 -8.55 38.02
CA THR A 231 32.83 -7.83 36.84
C THR A 231 31.37 -7.43 36.97
N MET A 232 30.54 -8.32 37.50
CA MET A 232 29.13 -8.04 37.74
C MET A 232 28.94 -6.94 38.78
N GLN A 233 29.78 -6.92 39.83
CA GLN A 233 29.77 -5.84 40.83
C GLN A 233 30.18 -4.50 40.21
N ARG A 234 31.22 -4.47 39.37
CA ARG A 234 31.62 -3.27 38.61
C ARG A 234 30.51 -2.78 37.70
N PHE A 235 29.89 -3.69 36.94
CA PHE A 235 28.75 -3.36 36.08
C PHE A 235 27.61 -2.72 36.87
N PHE A 236 27.22 -3.29 38.01
CA PHE A 236 26.17 -2.71 38.86
C PHE A 236 26.56 -1.36 39.46
N ASN A 237 27.79 -1.23 39.96
CA ASN A 237 28.31 0.02 40.50
C ASN A 237 28.37 1.13 39.44
N ALA A 238 28.55 0.73 38.18
CA ALA A 238 28.52 1.62 37.03
C ALA A 238 27.10 1.99 36.56
N GLY A 239 26.04 1.51 37.22
CA GLY A 239 24.65 1.73 36.80
C GLY A 239 24.16 0.75 35.73
N GLY A 240 24.83 -0.39 35.60
CA GLY A 240 24.40 -1.51 34.77
C GLY A 240 23.02 -2.03 35.17
N ILE A 241 22.17 -2.30 34.18
CA ILE A 241 20.81 -2.79 34.40
C ILE A 241 20.80 -4.31 34.24
N TRP A 242 20.14 -5.02 35.18
CA TRP A 242 19.97 -6.47 35.16
C TRP A 242 18.53 -6.83 35.47
N ASN A 243 17.94 -7.77 34.73
CA ASN A 243 16.55 -8.22 34.90
C ASN A 243 15.47 -7.10 34.83
N GLN A 244 15.70 -6.04 34.07
CA GLN A 244 14.69 -4.98 33.87
C GLN A 244 14.31 -4.82 32.40
N SER A 245 13.82 -5.91 31.81
CA SER A 245 13.10 -5.84 30.54
C SER A 245 11.63 -5.53 30.83
N GLU A 246 11.10 -4.46 30.23
CA GLU A 246 9.66 -4.18 30.27
C GLU A 246 8.82 -5.25 29.56
N PHE A 247 9.48 -6.09 28.77
CA PHE A 247 8.87 -7.22 28.10
C PHE A 247 8.77 -8.45 28.99
N SER A 248 9.47 -8.54 30.12
CA SER A 248 9.47 -9.75 30.96
C SER A 248 8.10 -10.06 31.58
N PHE A 249 7.73 -11.35 31.61
CA PHE A 249 6.51 -11.82 32.31
C PHE A 249 6.52 -11.57 33.82
N GLU A 250 7.68 -11.21 34.40
CA GLU A 250 7.78 -10.82 35.80
C GLU A 250 6.90 -9.61 36.15
N PHE A 251 6.73 -8.67 35.22
CA PHE A 251 5.82 -7.53 35.42
C PHE A 251 4.36 -7.97 35.50
N LEU A 252 3.96 -8.97 34.72
CA LEU A 252 2.62 -9.55 34.76
C LEU A 252 2.40 -10.34 36.06
N ALA A 253 3.37 -11.16 36.45
CA ALA A 253 3.31 -11.97 37.67
C ALA A 253 3.20 -11.10 38.94
N LYS A 254 3.85 -9.93 38.95
CA LYS A 254 3.77 -8.95 40.06
C LYS A 254 2.39 -8.32 40.23
N GLY A 255 1.55 -8.31 39.20
CA GLY A 255 0.25 -7.61 39.22
C GLY A 255 -0.90 -8.38 39.86
N GLY A 256 -0.79 -9.70 40.06
CA GLY A 256 -1.86 -10.55 40.62
C GLY A 256 -3.19 -10.53 39.85
N GLY A 257 -3.22 -9.91 38.67
CA GLY A 257 -4.42 -9.66 37.87
C GLY A 257 -4.88 -10.86 37.04
N TRP A 258 -5.90 -10.66 36.21
CA TRP A 258 -6.47 -11.72 35.37
C TRP A 258 -5.41 -12.33 34.43
N GLY A 259 -4.44 -11.56 33.94
CA GLY A 259 -3.35 -12.08 33.09
C GLY A 259 -2.45 -13.08 33.84
N ALA A 260 -2.14 -12.82 35.11
CA ALA A 260 -1.40 -13.77 35.95
C ALA A 260 -2.23 -15.05 36.19
N LYS A 261 -3.54 -14.90 36.41
CA LYS A 261 -4.47 -16.04 36.51
C LYS A 261 -4.56 -16.83 35.19
N ALA A 262 -4.59 -16.16 34.05
CA ALA A 262 -4.63 -16.76 32.72
C ALA A 262 -3.32 -17.52 32.39
N LEU A 263 -2.16 -17.02 32.81
CA LEU A 263 -0.89 -17.76 32.70
C LEU A 263 -0.85 -18.98 33.63
N SER A 264 -1.54 -18.92 34.77
CA SER A 264 -1.62 -20.04 35.72
C SER A 264 -2.71 -21.07 35.39
N SER A 265 -3.73 -20.68 34.61
CA SER A 265 -4.81 -21.56 34.21
C SER A 265 -4.36 -22.48 33.06
N LYS A 266 -5.04 -23.62 32.91
CA LYS A 266 -4.81 -24.61 31.84
C LYS A 266 -5.96 -24.59 30.83
N PRO A 267 -6.21 -23.47 30.11
CA PRO A 267 -7.41 -23.35 29.28
C PRO A 267 -7.47 -24.38 28.13
N LEU A 268 -6.35 -25.05 27.81
CA LEU A 268 -6.27 -26.09 26.78
C LEU A 268 -5.56 -27.38 27.27
N GLY A 269 -5.58 -27.65 28.59
CA GLY A 269 -4.88 -28.80 29.18
C GLY A 269 -3.34 -28.69 29.23
N VAL A 270 -2.75 -27.74 28.50
CA VAL A 270 -1.31 -27.42 28.55
C VAL A 270 -1.07 -26.32 29.57
N PRO A 271 -0.13 -26.49 30.52
CA PRO A 271 0.27 -25.41 31.43
C PRO A 271 1.08 -24.36 30.65
N ILE A 272 0.44 -23.22 30.37
CA ILE A 272 1.05 -22.10 29.63
C ILE A 272 2.15 -21.44 30.49
N GLY A 273 1.98 -21.37 31.81
CA GLY A 273 2.91 -20.73 32.74
C GLY A 273 4.38 -21.20 32.65
N PRO A 274 4.70 -22.51 32.76
CA PRO A 274 6.06 -23.01 32.63
C PRO A 274 6.73 -22.68 31.29
N PHE A 275 5.97 -22.79 30.19
CA PHE A 275 6.45 -22.43 28.85
C PHE A 275 6.81 -20.93 28.78
N MET A 276 5.90 -20.07 29.24
CA MET A 276 6.08 -18.62 29.22
C MET A 276 7.20 -18.14 30.13
N ASN A 277 7.38 -18.80 31.28
CA ASN A 277 8.50 -18.52 32.18
C ASN A 277 9.84 -18.91 31.55
N ARG A 278 9.92 -20.01 30.80
CA ARG A 278 11.13 -20.38 30.06
C ARG A 278 11.48 -19.36 28.98
N PHE A 279 10.50 -18.91 28.20
CA PHE A 279 10.72 -17.86 27.19
C PHE A 279 11.10 -16.51 27.82
N GLY A 280 10.38 -16.07 28.85
CA GLY A 280 10.70 -14.84 29.57
C GLY A 280 12.10 -14.88 30.22
N GLY A 281 12.46 -16.03 30.79
CA GLY A 281 13.79 -16.29 31.34
C GLY A 281 14.86 -16.24 30.26
N ALA A 282 14.68 -16.96 29.15
CA ALA A 282 15.59 -16.97 28.02
C ALA A 282 15.85 -15.59 27.45
N TYR A 283 14.79 -14.84 27.18
CA TYR A 283 14.86 -13.48 26.69
C TYR A 283 15.67 -12.58 27.63
N THR A 284 15.33 -12.59 28.93
CA THR A 284 15.98 -11.73 29.92
C THR A 284 17.45 -12.11 30.15
N ASN A 285 17.73 -13.41 30.25
CA ASN A 285 19.07 -13.95 30.49
C ASN A 285 20.02 -13.59 29.35
N ALA A 286 19.55 -13.74 28.13
CA ALA A 286 20.34 -13.45 26.96
C ALA A 286 20.68 -11.96 26.82
N LEU A 287 19.73 -11.06 27.11
CA LEU A 287 19.99 -9.61 27.14
C LEU A 287 20.93 -9.19 28.26
N ASN A 288 20.80 -9.80 29.43
CA ASN A 288 21.71 -9.54 30.55
C ASN A 288 23.15 -9.90 30.19
N VAL A 289 23.33 -11.08 29.59
CA VAL A 289 24.64 -11.56 29.14
C VAL A 289 25.18 -10.65 28.04
N ALA A 290 24.38 -10.35 27.02
CA ALA A 290 24.79 -9.49 25.91
C ALA A 290 25.16 -8.09 26.39
N THR A 291 24.43 -7.52 27.34
CA THR A 291 24.74 -6.20 27.90
C THR A 291 26.01 -6.22 28.73
N LEU A 292 26.17 -7.24 29.59
CA LEU A 292 27.37 -7.37 30.41
C LEU A 292 28.62 -7.60 29.56
N GLU A 293 28.52 -8.43 28.52
CA GLU A 293 29.63 -8.67 27.59
C GLU A 293 29.90 -7.44 26.70
N THR A 294 28.89 -6.66 26.33
CA THR A 294 29.07 -5.37 25.67
C THR A 294 29.80 -4.39 26.59
N PHE A 295 29.41 -4.31 27.86
CA PHE A 295 30.10 -3.54 28.89
C PHE A 295 31.56 -3.98 29.05
N LYS A 296 31.82 -5.29 29.19
CA LYS A 296 33.20 -5.84 29.23
C LYS A 296 34.00 -5.47 27.99
N GLY A 297 33.38 -5.53 26.81
CA GLY A 297 34.01 -5.13 25.55
C GLY A 297 34.40 -3.66 25.56
N MET A 298 33.52 -2.77 26.03
CA MET A 298 33.81 -1.34 26.11
C MET A 298 34.89 -1.01 27.14
N VAL A 299 34.84 -1.65 28.31
CA VAL A 299 35.85 -1.46 29.37
C VAL A 299 37.20 -2.07 28.96
N GLY A 300 37.20 -3.26 28.34
CA GLY A 300 38.41 -4.02 27.99
C GLY A 300 39.09 -3.58 26.69
N VAL A 301 38.34 -3.16 25.66
CA VAL A 301 38.94 -2.62 24.41
C VAL A 301 39.71 -1.32 24.69
N ASN A 302 39.27 -0.55 25.69
CA ASN A 302 40.03 0.61 26.16
C ASN A 302 41.37 0.25 26.79
N ASP A 303 41.56 -0.96 27.29
CA ASP A 303 42.84 -1.38 27.87
C ASP A 303 43.76 -1.99 26.81
N VAL A 304 43.22 -2.74 25.85
CA VAL A 304 44.04 -3.45 24.84
C VAL A 304 44.45 -2.54 23.68
N LEU A 305 43.52 -1.78 23.11
CA LEU A 305 43.78 -0.95 21.92
C LEU A 305 44.69 0.24 22.26
N PHE A 306 44.54 0.80 23.47
CA PHE A 306 45.42 1.84 24.00
C PHE A 306 46.79 1.31 24.44
N ARG A 307 46.89 0.04 24.89
CA ARG A 307 48.19 -0.63 25.12
C ARG A 307 48.94 -0.93 23.81
N LEU A 308 48.24 -1.34 22.75
CA LEU A 308 48.86 -1.77 21.48
C LEU A 308 49.27 -0.61 20.56
N LEU A 309 48.44 0.43 20.42
CA LEU A 309 48.68 1.50 19.42
C LEU A 309 49.17 2.82 20.04
N GLY A 310 49.14 2.95 21.36
CA GLY A 310 49.39 4.20 22.08
C GLY A 310 48.27 5.24 21.89
N ASN A 311 48.03 6.06 22.93
CA ASN A 311 46.94 7.06 22.99
C ASN A 311 46.80 7.92 21.72
N ARG A 312 47.90 8.28 21.04
CA ARG A 312 47.85 9.22 19.90
C ARG A 312 47.40 8.58 18.58
N ARG A 313 47.80 7.34 18.27
CA ARG A 313 47.51 6.72 16.97
C ARG A 313 46.11 6.12 16.92
N ALA A 314 45.65 5.50 18.01
CA ALA A 314 44.29 4.98 18.12
C ALA A 314 43.25 6.11 18.01
N THR A 315 43.49 7.24 18.70
CA THR A 315 42.64 8.43 18.58
C THR A 315 42.66 9.00 17.17
N ALA A 316 43.84 9.12 16.52
CA ALA A 316 43.93 9.68 15.16
C ALA A 316 43.12 8.86 14.14
N LEU A 317 43.22 7.53 14.17
CA LEU A 317 42.54 6.66 13.20
C LEU A 317 41.01 6.67 13.36
N ILE A 318 40.52 6.75 14.60
CA ILE A 318 39.07 6.87 14.86
C ILE A 318 38.59 8.29 14.55
N THR A 319 39.37 9.32 14.89
CA THR A 319 39.04 10.71 14.56
C THR A 319 38.95 10.93 13.05
N GLU A 320 39.83 10.32 12.26
CA GLU A 320 39.83 10.39 10.81
C GLU A 320 38.61 9.67 10.20
N ALA A 321 38.27 8.48 10.70
CA ALA A 321 37.10 7.71 10.23
C ALA A 321 35.74 8.35 10.54
N PHE A 322 35.66 9.29 11.50
CA PHE A 322 34.42 9.92 11.95
C PHE A 322 34.41 11.45 11.76
N GLY A 323 35.15 11.98 10.78
CA GLY A 323 35.02 13.40 10.38
C GLY A 323 35.65 14.41 11.33
N GLY A 324 36.74 14.05 12.03
CA GLY A 324 37.60 15.02 12.72
C GLY A 324 37.29 15.29 14.20
N PHE A 325 36.31 14.61 14.81
CA PHE A 325 36.07 14.74 16.25
C PHE A 325 37.22 14.11 17.07
N LYS A 326 37.97 14.92 17.82
CA LYS A 326 39.05 14.44 18.72
C LYS A 326 38.46 13.64 19.88
N ILE A 327 38.78 12.35 19.96
CA ILE A 327 38.35 11.45 21.05
C ILE A 327 39.53 11.22 22.00
N SER A 328 39.60 11.95 23.12
CA SER A 328 40.64 11.74 24.15
C SER A 328 40.03 11.44 25.52
N GLY A 329 40.51 10.37 26.17
CA GLY A 329 40.25 10.02 27.57
C GLY A 329 39.75 8.57 27.77
N LYS A 330 39.77 8.09 29.02
CA LYS A 330 39.31 6.73 29.38
C LYS A 330 37.78 6.73 29.48
N THR A 331 37.10 5.83 28.78
CA THR A 331 35.65 5.58 28.94
C THR A 331 35.43 5.14 30.39
N SER A 332 34.68 5.93 31.16
CA SER A 332 34.34 5.52 32.52
C SER A 332 33.44 4.29 32.47
N GLU A 333 33.52 3.43 33.48
CA GLU A 333 32.63 2.26 33.57
C GLU A 333 31.16 2.70 33.51
N GLN A 334 30.82 3.83 34.11
CA GLN A 334 29.46 4.40 34.04
C GLN A 334 29.01 4.71 32.61
N MET A 335 29.90 5.26 31.77
CA MET A 335 29.59 5.49 30.36
C MET A 335 29.42 4.16 29.63
N ALA A 336 30.32 3.20 29.84
CA ALA A 336 30.23 1.88 29.22
C ALA A 336 28.94 1.15 29.61
N ALA A 337 28.54 1.20 30.88
CA ALA A 337 27.30 0.59 31.35
C ALA A 337 26.07 1.31 30.77
N SER A 338 26.10 2.65 30.72
CA SER A 338 25.03 3.44 30.13
C SER A 338 24.84 3.14 28.63
N VAL A 339 25.92 3.13 27.85
CA VAL A 339 25.87 2.83 26.42
C VAL A 339 25.48 1.37 26.19
N ALA A 340 26.02 0.42 26.97
CA ALA A 340 25.66 -0.99 26.86
C ALA A 340 24.17 -1.22 27.15
N ASN A 341 23.62 -0.62 28.21
CA ASN A 341 22.19 -0.68 28.51
C ASN A 341 21.34 -0.12 27.35
N LYS A 342 21.74 1.03 26.79
CA LYS A 342 21.00 1.68 25.70
C LYS A 342 21.10 0.93 24.37
N LEU A 343 22.25 0.31 24.08
CA LEU A 343 22.43 -0.54 22.90
C LEU A 343 21.53 -1.78 22.93
N THR A 344 21.34 -2.37 24.11
CA THR A 344 20.39 -3.48 24.28
C THR A 344 18.97 -2.99 24.56
N LEU A 345 18.73 -1.68 24.38
CA LEU A 345 17.43 -1.01 24.44
C LEU A 345 16.75 -1.14 25.82
N ARG A 346 17.56 -1.04 26.88
CA ARG A 346 17.14 -1.12 28.28
C ARG A 346 17.39 0.20 28.99
N THR A 347 16.41 0.64 29.76
CA THR A 347 16.52 1.83 30.60
C THR A 347 15.79 1.62 31.93
N ASN A 348 16.26 2.29 32.97
CA ASN A 348 15.60 2.31 34.26
C ASN A 348 14.96 3.68 34.46
N ALA A 349 13.63 3.72 34.36
CA ALA A 349 12.84 4.94 34.50
C ALA A 349 13.10 5.65 35.85
N ALA A 350 13.33 4.89 36.93
CA ALA A 350 13.62 5.46 38.24
C ALA A 350 15.01 6.13 38.30
N VAL A 351 15.99 5.62 37.54
CA VAL A 351 17.32 6.25 37.43
C VAL A 351 17.26 7.52 36.60
N LEU A 352 16.34 7.59 35.63
CA LEU A 352 16.10 8.79 34.83
C LEU A 352 15.21 9.84 35.53
N GLY A 353 14.78 9.60 36.77
CA GLY A 353 13.91 10.52 37.50
C GLY A 353 12.47 10.59 37.00
N VAL A 354 12.05 9.63 36.16
CA VAL A 354 10.66 9.57 35.67
C VAL A 354 9.75 9.14 36.82
N ALA A 355 8.75 9.96 37.12
CA ALA A 355 7.74 9.65 38.13
C ALA A 355 6.95 8.38 37.76
N ARG A 356 6.49 7.63 38.76
CA ARG A 356 5.69 6.40 38.53
C ARG A 356 4.43 6.67 37.71
N ALA A 357 3.75 7.77 37.99
CA ALA A 357 2.56 8.19 37.24
C ALA A 357 2.87 8.47 35.76
N GLN A 358 3.94 9.21 35.46
CA GLN A 358 4.37 9.42 34.08
C GLN A 358 4.74 8.08 33.40
N SER A 359 5.46 7.21 34.11
CA SER A 359 5.81 5.87 33.60
C SER A 359 4.56 5.02 33.31
N GLN A 360 3.49 5.13 34.10
CA GLN A 360 2.21 4.47 33.86
C GLN A 360 1.51 5.03 32.62
N VAL A 361 1.42 6.36 32.50
CA VAL A 361 0.81 7.02 31.33
C VAL A 361 1.56 6.65 30.05
N GLU A 362 2.89 6.68 30.08
CA GLU A 362 3.68 6.25 28.93
C GLU A 362 3.52 4.76 28.62
N ARG A 363 3.28 3.91 29.63
CA ARG A 363 2.97 2.50 29.37
C ARG A 363 1.55 2.29 28.84
N LEU A 364 0.65 3.23 29.11
CA LEU A 364 -0.67 3.21 28.49
C LEU A 364 -0.57 3.61 27.02
N THR A 365 0.19 4.66 26.71
CA THR A 365 0.24 5.24 25.37
C THR A 365 1.19 4.51 24.44
N LEU A 366 2.40 4.16 24.88
CA LEU A 366 3.44 3.55 24.04
C LEU A 366 3.51 2.04 24.26
N PHE A 367 3.84 1.31 23.19
CA PHE A 367 4.07 -0.14 23.25
C PHE A 367 5.25 -0.49 24.15
N ALA A 368 6.33 0.30 24.10
CA ALA A 368 7.57 -0.01 24.79
C ALA A 368 8.31 1.28 25.20
N PRO A 369 7.83 2.02 26.21
CA PRO A 369 8.41 3.30 26.58
C PRO A 369 9.86 3.18 27.08
N GLY A 370 10.23 2.08 27.73
CA GLY A 370 11.63 1.85 28.16
C GLY A 370 12.57 1.69 26.96
N TYR A 371 12.12 0.92 25.98
CA TYR A 371 12.80 0.66 24.71
C TYR A 371 13.04 1.94 23.91
N TYR A 372 12.01 2.77 23.72
CA TYR A 372 12.15 4.03 22.98
C TYR A 372 13.01 5.05 23.74
N ARG A 373 12.90 5.14 25.07
CA ARG A 373 13.80 5.99 25.87
C ARG A 373 15.25 5.55 25.75
N ALA A 374 15.53 4.25 25.72
CA ALA A 374 16.88 3.74 25.55
C ALA A 374 17.43 4.10 24.15
N MET A 375 16.61 3.94 23.10
CA MET A 375 16.94 4.36 21.73
C MET A 375 17.20 5.87 21.64
N PHE A 376 16.25 6.71 22.07
CA PHE A 376 16.40 8.17 22.07
C PHE A 376 17.53 8.62 22.99
N GLY A 377 17.75 7.93 24.09
CA GLY A 377 18.90 8.16 24.97
C GLY A 377 20.22 7.82 24.29
N LEU A 378 20.26 6.85 23.37
CA LEU A 378 21.46 6.54 22.58
C LEU A 378 21.70 7.61 21.51
N LEU A 379 20.65 8.07 20.84
CA LEU A 379 20.72 9.17 19.85
C LEU A 379 21.10 10.50 20.50
N GLY A 380 20.53 10.81 21.66
CA GLY A 380 20.92 11.97 22.45
C GLY A 380 22.40 11.89 22.84
N ASP A 381 22.89 10.70 23.19
CA ASP A 381 24.32 10.50 23.41
C ASP A 381 25.13 10.69 22.11
N THR A 382 24.66 10.21 20.96
CA THR A 382 25.39 10.39 19.67
C THR A 382 25.48 11.85 19.25
N MET A 383 24.56 12.71 19.70
CA MET A 383 24.61 14.16 19.48
C MET A 383 25.52 14.88 20.48
N GLN A 384 25.78 14.29 21.65
CA GLN A 384 26.66 14.87 22.64
C GLN A 384 28.13 14.82 22.20
N GLY A 385 28.90 15.84 22.60
CA GLY A 385 30.35 15.82 22.50
C GLY A 385 31.01 14.84 23.50
N GLY A 386 32.33 14.73 23.43
CA GLY A 386 33.12 13.96 24.40
C GLY A 386 33.07 12.44 24.23
N LEU A 387 33.58 11.72 25.23
CA LEU A 387 33.79 10.26 25.18
C LEU A 387 32.49 9.47 25.05
N ARG A 388 31.44 9.88 25.80
CA ARG A 388 30.14 9.21 25.76
C ARG A 388 29.53 9.27 24.36
N GLY A 389 29.53 10.46 23.75
CA GLY A 389 29.01 10.60 22.40
C GLY A 389 29.88 9.99 21.32
N ALA A 390 31.20 9.97 21.51
CA ALA A 390 32.09 9.21 20.64
C ALA A 390 31.79 7.70 20.67
N GLU A 391 31.61 7.12 21.84
CA GLU A 391 31.27 5.69 21.98
C GLU A 391 29.86 5.38 21.46
N ALA A 392 28.90 6.29 21.68
CA ALA A 392 27.55 6.15 21.17
C ALA A 392 27.51 6.25 19.63
N ARG A 393 28.19 7.23 19.00
CA ARG A 393 28.34 7.32 17.53
C ARG A 393 29.04 6.10 16.95
N ARG A 394 30.11 5.63 17.59
CA ARG A 394 30.81 4.41 17.19
C ARG A 394 29.88 3.21 17.21
N SER A 395 29.13 3.03 18.31
CA SER A 395 28.24 1.89 18.47
C SER A 395 27.06 1.95 17.49
N LEU A 396 26.49 3.14 17.26
CA LEU A 396 25.45 3.37 16.27
C LEU A 396 25.96 3.11 14.84
N GLY A 397 27.14 3.61 14.49
CA GLY A 397 27.74 3.40 13.17
C GLY A 397 28.08 1.94 12.90
N GLN A 398 28.64 1.23 13.88
CA GLN A 398 28.88 -0.22 13.79
C GLN A 398 27.59 -1.00 13.60
N MET A 399 26.52 -0.59 14.28
CA MET A 399 25.21 -1.21 14.12
C MET A 399 24.62 -0.94 12.73
N ILE A 400 24.72 0.27 12.18
CA ILE A 400 24.27 0.59 10.80
C ILE A 400 25.04 -0.25 9.78
N ILE A 401 26.38 -0.25 9.84
CA ILE A 401 27.23 -1.06 8.95
C ILE A 401 26.89 -2.54 9.10
N GLY A 402 26.62 -2.96 10.33
CA GLY A 402 26.19 -4.30 10.63
C GLY A 402 24.86 -4.67 9.97
N PHE A 403 23.84 -3.83 10.13
CA PHE A 403 22.56 -4.04 9.48
C PHE A 403 22.70 -4.11 7.96
N LEU A 404 23.49 -3.22 7.35
CA LEU A 404 23.81 -3.27 5.93
C LEU A 404 24.53 -4.57 5.55
N GLY A 405 25.52 -5.00 6.34
CA GLY A 405 26.24 -6.24 6.11
C GLY A 405 25.37 -7.49 6.25
N LEU A 406 24.44 -7.52 7.20
CA LEU A 406 23.46 -8.60 7.35
C LEU A 406 22.49 -8.62 6.18
N ASN A 407 22.04 -7.47 5.71
CA ASN A 407 21.21 -7.37 4.53
C ASN A 407 21.95 -7.81 3.26
N LEU A 408 23.20 -7.40 3.06
CA LEU A 408 24.05 -7.90 1.96
C LEU A 408 24.27 -9.42 2.06
N ALA A 409 24.39 -9.95 3.28
CA ALA A 409 24.49 -11.38 3.50
C ALA A 409 23.19 -12.11 3.15
N LEU A 410 22.02 -11.56 3.55
CA LEU A 410 20.70 -12.08 3.17
C LEU A 410 20.47 -12.00 1.66
N GLU A 411 20.84 -10.90 1.02
CA GLU A 411 20.83 -10.72 -0.44
C GLU A 411 21.66 -11.80 -1.13
N LYS A 412 22.88 -12.05 -0.66
CA LYS A 412 23.76 -13.07 -1.24
C LYS A 412 23.27 -14.50 -0.98
N THR A 413 22.64 -14.77 0.15
CA THR A 413 22.18 -16.13 0.52
C THR A 413 20.81 -16.47 -0.08
N LEU A 414 19.92 -15.49 -0.19
CA LEU A 414 18.53 -15.67 -0.63
C LEU A 414 18.28 -15.14 -2.06
N GLY A 415 19.25 -14.43 -2.65
CA GLY A 415 19.25 -14.05 -4.07
C GLY A 415 18.37 -12.86 -4.42
N PHE A 416 18.09 -11.95 -3.47
CA PHE A 416 17.24 -10.77 -3.69
C PHE A 416 17.97 -9.47 -3.42
N SER A 417 17.56 -8.37 -4.07
CA SER A 417 18.08 -7.04 -3.79
C SER A 417 17.40 -6.42 -2.57
N VAL A 418 18.19 -5.86 -1.64
CA VAL A 418 17.66 -5.12 -0.49
C VAL A 418 17.47 -3.65 -0.85
N GLY A 419 16.32 -3.07 -0.51
CA GLY A 419 16.10 -1.62 -0.62
C GLY A 419 17.02 -0.86 0.32
N ILE A 420 17.88 0.02 -0.20
CA ILE A 420 18.79 0.85 0.61
C ILE A 420 18.33 2.30 0.78
N ASP A 421 17.25 2.69 0.08
CA ASP A 421 16.70 4.03 0.21
C ASP A 421 15.78 4.12 1.45
N PRO A 422 16.13 4.91 2.47
CA PRO A 422 15.30 5.04 3.68
C PRO A 422 13.94 5.69 3.43
N ARG A 423 13.74 6.35 2.28
CA ARG A 423 12.47 6.98 1.93
C ARG A 423 11.43 5.97 1.46
N GLU A 424 11.93 4.90 0.83
CA GLU A 424 11.09 3.85 0.29
C GLU A 424 10.49 2.97 1.39
N ASN A 425 9.34 2.38 1.07
CA ASN A 425 8.64 1.53 2.03
C ASN A 425 9.36 0.20 2.28
N ASP A 426 10.26 -0.19 1.38
CA ASP A 426 11.06 -1.41 1.39
C ASP A 426 12.49 -1.23 1.92
N PHE A 427 12.78 -0.09 2.57
CA PHE A 427 14.09 0.12 3.20
C PHE A 427 14.48 -1.04 4.12
N MET A 428 15.64 -1.62 3.85
CA MET A 428 16.25 -2.75 4.53
C MET A 428 15.45 -4.06 4.44
N LEU A 429 14.54 -4.15 3.47
CA LEU A 429 13.75 -5.32 3.11
C LEU A 429 14.13 -5.75 1.69
N GLY A 430 14.04 -7.05 1.41
CA GLY A 430 14.05 -7.54 0.05
C GLY A 430 13.16 -8.74 -0.13
N THR A 431 12.85 -9.07 -1.39
CA THR A 431 11.72 -9.94 -1.71
C THR A 431 12.15 -11.39 -1.91
N VAL A 432 11.62 -12.30 -1.10
CA VAL A 432 11.73 -13.75 -1.24
C VAL A 432 10.36 -14.33 -1.55
N GLY A 433 10.12 -14.69 -2.82
CA GLY A 433 8.80 -15.15 -3.26
C GLY A 433 7.75 -14.06 -3.06
N ALA A 434 6.66 -14.38 -2.36
CA ALA A 434 5.59 -13.43 -2.05
C ALA A 434 5.82 -12.65 -0.73
N LEU A 435 7.04 -12.70 -0.17
CA LEU A 435 7.36 -12.09 1.13
C LEU A 435 8.48 -11.06 1.00
N LYS A 436 8.34 -9.94 1.68
CA LYS A 436 9.44 -9.03 1.99
C LYS A 436 10.09 -9.46 3.29
N VAL A 437 11.38 -9.78 3.23
CA VAL A 437 12.21 -10.22 4.35
C VAL A 437 13.31 -9.19 4.57
N GLY A 438 13.55 -8.79 5.81
CA GLY A 438 14.73 -7.99 6.10
C GLY A 438 14.91 -7.69 7.57
N VAL A 439 15.96 -6.95 7.90
CA VAL A 439 16.25 -6.68 9.31
C VAL A 439 15.34 -5.59 9.83
N GLY A 440 14.61 -5.91 10.89
CA GLY A 440 13.72 -4.97 11.54
C GLY A 440 14.42 -4.04 12.54
N GLY A 441 13.60 -3.25 13.22
CA GLY A 441 13.98 -2.59 14.46
C GLY A 441 13.60 -1.11 14.52
N PRO A 442 13.82 -0.50 15.68
CA PRO A 442 13.50 0.89 15.94
C PRO A 442 14.44 1.80 15.16
N PHE A 443 15.70 1.40 14.99
CA PHE A 443 16.67 2.13 14.18
C PHE A 443 16.30 2.14 12.71
N VAL A 444 15.89 1.01 12.13
CA VAL A 444 15.37 0.99 10.75
C VAL A 444 14.14 1.90 10.63
N SER A 445 13.21 1.84 11.58
CA SER A 445 12.04 2.74 11.56
C SER A 445 12.40 4.22 11.71
N LEU A 446 13.47 4.54 12.44
CA LEU A 446 13.94 5.91 12.61
C LEU A 446 14.71 6.40 11.38
N MET A 447 15.55 5.57 10.78
CA MET A 447 16.21 5.90 9.51
C MET A 447 15.16 6.14 8.43
N ARG A 448 14.08 5.35 8.41
CA ARG A 448 12.93 5.60 7.52
C ARG A 448 12.23 6.91 7.82
N LEU A 449 11.99 7.20 9.10
CA LEU A 449 11.42 8.49 9.49
C LEU A 449 12.31 9.65 9.01
N ALA A 450 13.62 9.56 9.27
CA ALA A 450 14.60 10.56 8.85
C ALA A 450 14.63 10.71 7.31
N GLY A 451 14.59 9.60 6.57
CA GLY A 451 14.48 9.61 5.11
C GLY A 451 13.21 10.33 4.65
N LYS A 452 12.05 9.93 5.17
CA LYS A 452 10.74 10.53 4.80
C LYS A 452 10.57 11.98 5.24
N THR A 453 11.33 12.44 6.24
CA THR A 453 11.34 13.84 6.66
C THR A 453 12.18 14.73 5.75
N VAL A 454 13.04 14.16 4.89
CA VAL A 454 13.90 14.90 3.96
C VAL A 454 13.28 14.84 2.55
N THR A 455 13.11 15.98 1.89
CA THR A 455 12.64 16.07 0.50
C THR A 455 13.78 16.03 -0.50
N GLU A 456 13.54 15.39 -1.63
CA GLU A 456 14.24 15.69 -2.88
C GLU A 456 13.42 16.73 -3.65
N ASN A 457 14.07 17.81 -4.09
CA ASN A 457 13.52 18.57 -5.21
C ASN A 457 13.55 17.68 -6.46
N HIS A 458 12.59 17.86 -7.37
CA HIS A 458 12.39 17.04 -8.58
C HIS A 458 13.63 16.91 -9.51
N GLU A 459 14.72 17.64 -9.26
CA GLU A 459 15.94 17.63 -10.06
C GLU A 459 17.05 16.73 -9.50
N GLY A 460 16.81 15.98 -8.41
CA GLY A 460 17.79 15.01 -7.88
C GLY A 460 19.06 15.63 -7.27
N GLU A 461 19.15 16.97 -7.23
CA GLU A 461 20.14 17.66 -6.41
C GLU A 461 19.69 17.65 -4.95
N LEU A 462 20.54 17.06 -4.10
CA LEU A 462 20.44 17.20 -2.64
C LEU A 462 20.57 18.72 -2.34
N ILE A 463 19.44 19.35 -2.04
CA ILE A 463 19.21 20.81 -2.01
C ILE A 463 20.40 21.62 -1.47
N ASP A 464 20.80 22.61 -2.28
CA ASP A 464 21.66 23.74 -1.92
C ASP A 464 20.99 24.62 -0.83
N LEU A 465 21.75 24.89 0.24
CA LEU A 465 21.30 25.38 1.57
C LEU A 465 20.80 26.85 1.57
N GLY A 466 19.62 27.09 1.00
CA GLY A 466 19.03 28.44 0.81
C GLY A 466 17.85 28.86 1.71
N LEU A 467 17.82 28.50 3.00
CA LEU A 467 16.95 29.12 4.03
C LEU A 467 17.76 29.35 5.33
N PRO A 468 17.41 30.31 6.20
CA PRO A 468 18.15 30.58 7.45
C PRO A 468 18.17 29.39 8.45
N PHE A 469 17.44 28.30 8.16
CA PHE A 469 17.55 26.98 8.81
C PHE A 469 17.46 25.79 7.80
N GLY A 470 17.94 25.95 6.57
CA GLY A 470 17.74 25.03 5.41
C GLY A 470 17.99 23.52 5.64
N LEU A 471 16.99 22.80 6.13
CA LEU A 471 17.04 21.35 6.39
C LEU A 471 16.31 20.48 5.35
N GLY A 472 15.78 21.05 4.26
CA GLY A 472 15.11 20.28 3.20
C GLY A 472 13.98 19.40 3.75
N LEU A 473 13.10 19.98 4.58
CA LEU A 473 12.06 19.23 5.29
C LEU A 473 10.85 18.95 4.40
N ASN A 474 10.24 17.77 4.54
CA ASN A 474 9.02 17.38 3.84
C ASN A 474 7.84 18.30 4.21
N PRO A 475 7.14 18.93 3.24
CA PRO A 475 5.95 19.76 3.52
C PRO A 475 4.86 19.00 4.29
N ASP A 476 4.76 17.68 4.13
CA ASP A 476 3.81 16.81 4.84
C ASP A 476 3.99 16.87 6.37
N LEU A 477 5.16 17.32 6.86
CA LEU A 477 5.42 17.51 8.29
C LEU A 477 4.53 18.60 8.92
N MET A 478 3.99 19.52 8.12
CA MET A 478 3.07 20.56 8.60
C MET A 478 1.62 20.10 8.63
N GLN A 479 1.29 18.97 7.99
CA GLN A 479 -0.05 18.43 8.00
C GLN A 479 -0.36 17.83 9.39
N PHE A 480 -1.57 18.07 9.89
CA PHE A 480 -2.04 17.49 11.15
C PHE A 480 -2.68 16.12 10.96
N ASP A 481 -2.85 15.67 9.72
CA ASP A 481 -3.31 14.32 9.42
C ASP A 481 -2.24 13.30 9.83
N VAL A 482 -2.66 12.28 10.57
CA VAL A 482 -1.79 11.20 11.05
C VAL A 482 -1.27 10.34 9.89
N ASN A 483 -2.00 10.29 8.77
CA ASN A 483 -1.68 9.47 7.62
C ASN A 483 -0.59 10.11 6.73
N ASP A 484 -0.65 11.44 6.59
CA ASP A 484 0.27 12.19 5.75
C ASP A 484 1.52 12.61 6.50
N ASN A 485 1.39 12.96 7.79
CA ASN A 485 2.54 13.39 8.56
C ASN A 485 3.41 12.20 8.97
N PRO A 486 4.66 12.07 8.45
CA PRO A 486 5.48 10.90 8.72
C PRO A 486 5.87 10.75 10.21
N ILE A 487 5.92 11.86 10.98
CA ILE A 487 6.19 11.82 12.42
C ILE A 487 4.98 11.29 13.18
N LEU A 488 3.77 11.80 12.89
CA LEU A 488 2.55 11.32 13.53
C LEU A 488 2.29 9.86 13.19
N ARG A 489 2.48 9.46 11.92
CA ARG A 489 2.39 8.07 11.46
C ARG A 489 3.39 7.17 12.18
N TRP A 490 4.65 7.61 12.29
CA TRP A 490 5.67 6.87 13.05
C TRP A 490 5.28 6.73 14.53
N GLY A 491 4.74 7.80 15.12
CA GLY A 491 4.23 7.83 16.50
C GLY A 491 3.05 6.86 16.71
N ARG A 492 2.07 6.85 15.78
CA ARG A 492 0.93 5.93 15.79
C ARG A 492 1.40 4.47 15.76
N GLY A 493 2.39 4.16 14.92
CA GLY A 493 3.03 2.84 14.88
C GLY A 493 3.80 2.45 16.15
N LYS A 494 3.94 3.34 17.13
CA LYS A 494 4.59 3.07 18.44
C LYS A 494 3.59 3.00 19.59
N LEU A 495 2.30 3.22 19.33
CA LEU A 495 1.28 3.14 20.35
C LEU A 495 1.15 1.72 20.92
N SER A 496 0.72 1.61 22.18
CA SER A 496 0.40 0.32 22.77
C SER A 496 -0.78 -0.34 22.02
N PRO A 497 -1.03 -1.65 22.17
CA PRO A 497 -2.16 -2.30 21.51
C PRO A 497 -3.48 -1.61 21.84
N VAL A 498 -3.68 -1.20 23.10
CA VAL A 498 -4.89 -0.48 23.52
C VAL A 498 -4.91 0.97 23.04
N ALA A 499 -3.81 1.72 23.16
CA ALA A 499 -3.78 3.09 22.67
C ALA A 499 -3.97 3.16 21.15
N SER A 500 -3.43 2.20 20.42
CA SER A 500 -3.66 2.09 18.99
C SER A 500 -5.08 1.63 18.66
N LEU A 501 -5.72 0.77 19.46
CA LEU A 501 -7.14 0.45 19.28
C LEU A 501 -8.00 1.71 19.45
N ILE A 502 -7.72 2.53 20.46
CA ILE A 502 -8.42 3.81 20.67
C ILE A 502 -8.18 4.75 19.48
N ALA A 503 -6.94 4.83 18.99
CA ALA A 503 -6.64 5.62 17.80
C ALA A 503 -7.38 5.10 16.56
N ASP A 504 -7.38 3.78 16.35
CA ASP A 504 -8.10 3.15 15.23
C ASP A 504 -9.62 3.37 15.33
N GLU A 505 -10.19 3.32 16.54
CA GLU A 505 -11.61 3.59 16.80
C GLU A 505 -11.97 5.05 16.47
N LEU A 506 -11.12 5.99 16.85
CA LEU A 506 -11.33 7.40 16.57
C LEU A 506 -11.16 7.71 15.09
N ASP A 507 -10.24 7.02 14.42
CA ASP A 507 -9.96 7.21 13.00
C ASP A 507 -10.90 6.38 12.10
N GLY A 508 -11.69 5.45 12.66
CA GLY A 508 -12.57 4.53 11.93
C GLY A 508 -11.85 3.46 11.10
N GLN A 509 -10.51 3.43 11.16
CA GLN A 509 -9.66 2.58 10.34
C GLN A 509 -8.37 2.20 11.09
N THR A 510 -7.82 1.02 10.78
CA THR A 510 -6.56 0.56 11.34
C THR A 510 -5.37 1.37 10.80
N PHE A 511 -4.19 1.19 11.42
CA PHE A 511 -2.93 1.74 10.90
C PHE A 511 -2.59 1.29 9.47
N MET A 512 -3.18 0.19 9.01
CA MET A 512 -3.00 -0.36 7.66
C MET A 512 -4.13 0.04 6.71
N PHE A 513 -5.01 0.97 7.14
CA PHE A 513 -6.20 1.43 6.41
C PHE A 513 -7.27 0.35 6.23
N ASP A 514 -7.28 -0.67 7.09
CA ASP A 514 -8.39 -1.62 7.11
C ASP A 514 -9.55 -0.98 7.90
N LYS A 515 -10.75 -0.92 7.32
CA LYS A 515 -11.93 -0.37 8.01
C LYS A 515 -12.34 -1.22 9.21
N LEU A 516 -12.88 -0.56 10.23
CA LEU A 516 -13.46 -1.20 11.40
C LEU A 516 -14.97 -0.99 11.39
N ASP A 517 -15.67 -1.72 10.51
CA ASP A 517 -17.10 -1.52 10.29
C ASP A 517 -17.98 -2.41 11.20
N SER A 518 -17.44 -3.52 11.71
CA SER A 518 -18.19 -4.45 12.56
C SER A 518 -17.53 -4.72 13.91
N PRO A 519 -18.31 -5.00 14.99
CA PRO A 519 -17.78 -5.44 16.29
C PRO A 519 -16.85 -6.67 16.21
N LEU A 520 -17.01 -7.50 15.18
CA LEU A 520 -16.13 -8.64 14.94
C LEU A 520 -14.75 -8.19 14.44
N ASP A 521 -14.68 -7.13 13.63
CA ASP A 521 -13.42 -6.57 13.13
C ASP A 521 -12.60 -5.95 14.27
N HIS A 522 -13.25 -5.25 15.22
CA HIS A 522 -12.57 -4.75 16.42
C HIS A 522 -12.00 -5.89 17.27
N LEU A 523 -12.75 -6.99 17.40
CA LEU A 523 -12.30 -8.17 18.13
C LEU A 523 -11.14 -8.85 17.41
N GLU A 524 -11.22 -9.02 16.10
CA GLU A 524 -10.15 -9.58 15.28
C GLU A 524 -8.89 -8.73 15.34
N ASN A 525 -9.02 -7.40 15.19
CA ASN A 525 -7.92 -6.45 15.31
C ASN A 525 -7.25 -6.56 16.70
N MET A 526 -8.04 -6.65 17.77
CA MET A 526 -7.52 -6.86 19.12
C MET A 526 -6.77 -8.20 19.25
N VAL A 527 -7.31 -9.30 18.71
CA VAL A 527 -6.68 -10.62 18.72
C VAL A 527 -5.36 -10.61 17.94
N ARG A 528 -5.34 -10.03 16.73
CA ARG A 528 -4.15 -9.87 15.91
C ARG A 528 -3.05 -9.10 16.67
N ARG A 529 -3.42 -8.04 17.40
CA ARG A 529 -2.47 -7.20 18.15
C ARG A 529 -1.88 -7.82 19.43
N VAL A 530 -2.48 -8.87 19.96
CA VAL A 530 -1.93 -9.62 21.12
C VAL A 530 -1.23 -10.92 20.70
N THR A 531 -1.31 -11.25 19.42
CA THR A 531 -0.70 -12.45 18.83
C THR A 531 0.80 -12.19 18.59
N PRO A 532 1.69 -13.14 18.90
CA PRO A 532 3.12 -13.05 18.57
C PRO A 532 3.36 -12.79 17.07
N PHE A 533 4.36 -11.97 16.73
CA PHE A 533 4.64 -11.57 15.34
C PHE A 533 4.78 -12.75 14.38
N PHE A 534 5.52 -13.80 14.74
CA PHE A 534 5.68 -14.97 13.87
C PHE A 534 4.36 -15.69 13.56
N ILE A 535 3.40 -15.69 14.50
CA ILE A 535 2.05 -16.26 14.26
C ILE A 535 1.26 -15.32 13.37
N GLN A 536 1.34 -14.01 13.63
CA GLN A 536 0.72 -13.00 12.79
C GLN A 536 1.22 -13.09 11.33
N ALA A 537 2.53 -13.17 11.11
CA ALA A 537 3.13 -13.33 9.79
C ALA A 537 2.66 -14.64 9.13
N GLY A 538 2.55 -15.73 9.88
CA GLY A 538 2.01 -16.99 9.39
C GLY A 538 0.55 -16.91 8.97
N ILE A 539 -0.31 -16.25 9.77
CA ILE A 539 -1.72 -16.01 9.47
C ILE A 539 -1.87 -15.09 8.27
N GLU A 540 -1.15 -13.96 8.24
CA GLU A 540 -1.22 -12.99 7.15
C GLU A 540 -0.77 -13.60 5.82
N ALA A 541 0.32 -14.37 5.82
CA ALA A 541 0.77 -15.11 4.64
C ALA A 541 -0.26 -16.16 4.21
N TYR A 542 -0.86 -16.89 5.15
CA TYR A 542 -1.93 -17.85 4.86
C TYR A 542 -3.17 -17.18 4.24
N THR A 543 -3.63 -16.05 4.80
CA THR A 543 -4.82 -15.34 4.31
C THR A 543 -4.61 -14.68 2.95
N LYS A 544 -3.37 -14.49 2.51
CA LYS A 544 -3.01 -13.93 1.20
C LYS A 544 -2.58 -14.99 0.20
N ASP A 545 -2.99 -16.25 0.40
CA ASP A 545 -2.70 -17.38 -0.48
C ASP A 545 -1.21 -17.59 -0.78
N VAL A 546 -0.33 -17.21 0.16
CA VAL A 546 1.10 -17.42 0.03
C VAL A 546 1.41 -18.92 0.18
N ALA A 547 2.35 -19.44 -0.61
CA ALA A 547 2.71 -20.85 -0.58
C ALA A 547 3.17 -21.31 0.83
N ILE A 548 2.80 -22.53 1.24
CA ILE A 548 3.12 -23.08 2.58
C ILE A 548 4.62 -23.00 2.91
N LYS A 549 5.49 -23.24 1.92
CA LYS A 549 6.95 -23.12 2.09
C LYS A 549 7.38 -21.71 2.53
N ASP A 550 6.71 -20.68 2.02
CA ASP A 550 6.99 -19.28 2.27
C ASP A 550 6.37 -18.89 3.63
N ILE A 551 5.20 -19.42 4.00
CA ILE A 551 4.64 -19.31 5.36
C ILE A 551 5.62 -19.85 6.41
N VAL A 552 6.18 -21.05 6.17
CA VAL A 552 7.18 -21.67 7.06
C VAL A 552 8.46 -20.85 7.11
N LEU A 553 8.90 -20.31 5.97
CA LEU A 553 10.06 -19.43 5.90
C LEU A 553 9.83 -18.11 6.67
N ALA A 554 8.67 -17.45 6.48
CA ALA A 554 8.28 -16.24 7.19
C ALA A 554 8.33 -16.48 8.70
N THR A 555 7.56 -17.47 9.14
CA THR A 555 7.47 -17.87 10.54
C THR A 555 8.85 -18.21 11.11
N GLY A 556 9.67 -18.97 10.38
CA GLY A 556 11.00 -19.38 10.81
C GLY A 556 12.01 -18.23 10.85
N LEU A 557 11.98 -17.30 9.90
CA LEU A 557 12.88 -16.15 9.84
C LEU A 557 12.53 -15.10 10.89
N GLU A 558 11.25 -14.82 11.11
CA GLU A 558 10.83 -13.96 12.22
C GLU A 558 11.24 -14.59 13.53
N PHE A 559 10.78 -15.82 13.79
CA PHE A 559 11.07 -16.51 15.03
C PHE A 559 12.57 -16.66 15.28
N ALA A 560 13.37 -17.18 14.35
CA ALA A 560 14.76 -17.54 14.64
C ALA A 560 15.76 -16.38 14.44
N ALA A 561 15.54 -15.50 13.45
CA ALA A 561 16.53 -14.50 13.05
C ALA A 561 16.16 -13.08 13.47
N GLY A 562 14.92 -12.83 13.88
CA GLY A 562 14.44 -11.45 14.10
C GLY A 562 14.38 -10.63 12.83
N ALA A 563 14.31 -11.32 11.70
CA ALA A 563 13.89 -10.69 10.47
C ALA A 563 12.43 -10.25 10.62
N ARG A 564 12.06 -9.19 9.91
CA ARG A 564 10.65 -8.88 9.69
C ARG A 564 10.25 -9.49 8.36
N THR A 565 9.07 -10.08 8.35
CA THR A 565 8.47 -10.61 7.15
C THR A 565 7.08 -10.01 6.95
N PHE A 566 6.81 -9.51 5.75
CA PHE A 566 5.48 -9.04 5.39
C PHE A 566 5.14 -9.57 4.00
N PRO A 567 3.90 -9.97 3.74
CA PRO A 567 3.49 -10.31 2.39
C PRO A 567 3.60 -9.08 1.48
N VAL A 568 4.09 -9.29 0.26
CA VAL A 568 4.12 -8.26 -0.79
C VAL A 568 2.68 -7.84 -1.08
N GLY A 569 2.38 -6.53 -1.07
CA GLY A 569 1.03 -6.03 -1.35
C GLY A 569 0.65 -6.17 -2.82
N ALA A 570 -0.64 -6.27 -3.17
CA ALA A 570 -1.05 -6.46 -4.56
C ALA A 570 -0.54 -5.34 -5.48
N PHE A 571 -0.46 -4.10 -5.01
CA PHE A 571 0.11 -2.99 -5.78
C PHE A 571 1.58 -3.20 -6.16
N GLU A 572 2.37 -3.81 -5.27
CA GLU A 572 3.77 -4.11 -5.53
C GLU A 572 3.91 -5.31 -6.46
N ILE A 573 3.08 -6.35 -6.28
CA ILE A 573 2.98 -7.50 -7.20
C ILE A 573 2.64 -6.98 -8.62
N ARG A 574 1.61 -6.15 -8.73
CA ARG A 574 1.20 -5.46 -9.96
C ARG A 574 2.34 -4.69 -10.59
N ASN A 575 3.06 -3.87 -9.81
CA ASN A 575 4.19 -3.10 -10.31
C ASN A 575 5.35 -4.01 -10.78
N GLY A 576 5.59 -5.13 -10.09
CA GLY A 576 6.53 -6.17 -10.50
C GLY A 576 6.16 -6.78 -11.86
N ILE A 577 4.92 -7.24 -12.00
CA ILE A 577 4.40 -7.86 -13.23
C ILE A 577 4.38 -6.84 -14.38
N ARG A 578 4.01 -5.58 -14.13
CA ARG A 578 4.11 -4.48 -15.12
C ARG A 578 5.55 -4.24 -15.55
N ASN A 579 6.52 -4.25 -14.64
CA ASN A 579 7.94 -4.13 -14.99
C ASN A 579 8.44 -5.34 -15.80
N GLU A 580 8.00 -6.55 -15.48
CA GLU A 580 8.32 -7.75 -16.27
C GLU A 580 7.71 -7.68 -17.66
N GLY A 581 6.43 -7.30 -17.78
CA GLY A 581 5.77 -7.05 -19.06
C GLY A 581 6.48 -5.96 -19.88
N ALA A 582 6.95 -4.90 -19.22
CA ALA A 582 7.77 -3.86 -19.85
C ALA A 582 9.11 -4.41 -20.36
N LYS A 583 9.80 -5.27 -19.61
CA LYS A 583 11.04 -5.94 -20.07
C LYS A 583 10.79 -6.89 -21.24
N LYS A 584 9.67 -7.64 -21.20
CA LYS A 584 9.26 -8.57 -22.27
C LYS A 584 9.00 -7.82 -23.58
N LEU A 585 8.25 -6.71 -23.54
CA LEU A 585 7.88 -5.94 -24.74
C LEU A 585 8.94 -4.91 -25.18
N TYR A 586 9.67 -4.31 -24.22
CA TYR A 586 10.58 -3.19 -24.43
C TYR A 586 11.91 -3.37 -23.68
N PRO A 587 12.74 -4.36 -24.08
CA PRO A 587 13.96 -4.75 -23.34
C PRO A 587 15.02 -3.64 -23.22
N LYS A 588 14.94 -2.58 -24.05
CA LYS A 588 15.87 -1.44 -24.00
C LYS A 588 15.56 -0.41 -22.91
N ILE A 589 14.30 -0.33 -22.46
CA ILE A 589 13.83 0.67 -21.48
C ILE A 589 13.80 0.07 -20.07
N GLY A 590 13.49 -1.22 -19.95
CA GLY A 590 13.71 -2.00 -18.74
C GLY A 590 12.67 -1.85 -17.64
N ASN A 591 12.10 -0.66 -17.37
CA ASN A 591 11.04 -0.49 -16.36
C ASN A 591 9.76 0.10 -16.96
N TYR A 592 8.62 -0.25 -16.36
CA TYR A 592 7.31 0.27 -16.75
C TYR A 592 7.19 1.78 -16.56
N LYS A 593 7.84 2.33 -15.53
CA LYS A 593 7.82 3.78 -15.22
C LYS A 593 8.42 4.61 -16.36
N ASP A 594 9.41 4.06 -17.04
CA ASP A 594 10.20 4.73 -18.09
C ASP A 594 9.55 4.61 -19.49
N LEU A 595 8.43 3.88 -19.60
CA LEU A 595 7.67 3.73 -20.84
C LEU A 595 6.80 4.97 -21.12
N ASN A 596 6.64 5.31 -22.40
CA ASN A 596 5.60 6.26 -22.80
C ASN A 596 4.20 5.62 -22.72
N ASP A 597 3.14 6.41 -22.83
CA ASP A 597 1.78 5.93 -22.59
C ASP A 597 1.31 4.87 -23.59
N ALA A 598 1.70 4.99 -24.86
CA ALA A 598 1.41 3.98 -25.88
C ALA A 598 2.14 2.65 -25.62
N GLN A 599 3.30 2.70 -24.95
CA GLN A 599 4.02 1.50 -24.54
C GLN A 599 3.43 0.89 -23.27
N LYS A 600 3.09 1.72 -22.27
CA LYS A 600 2.38 1.30 -21.04
C LYS A 600 1.06 0.61 -21.38
N ALA A 601 0.34 1.16 -22.36
CA ALA A 601 -0.86 0.60 -22.92
C ALA A 601 -0.72 -0.87 -23.35
N LYS A 602 0.28 -1.13 -24.20
CA LYS A 602 0.59 -2.47 -24.69
C LYS A 602 1.04 -3.42 -23.57
N VAL A 603 1.68 -2.91 -22.52
CA VAL A 603 2.01 -3.73 -21.34
C VAL A 603 0.75 -4.11 -20.56
N ARG A 604 -0.21 -3.19 -20.40
CA ARG A 604 -1.50 -3.46 -19.74
C ARG A 604 -2.38 -4.45 -20.50
N GLU A 605 -2.17 -4.59 -21.81
CA GLU A 605 -2.88 -5.60 -22.61
C GLU A 605 -2.42 -7.04 -22.33
N LEU A 606 -1.26 -7.25 -21.68
CA LEU A 606 -0.79 -8.57 -21.28
C LEU A 606 -1.71 -9.17 -20.22
N GLU A 607 -2.10 -10.44 -20.39
CA GLU A 607 -3.05 -11.12 -19.49
C GLU A 607 -2.59 -11.12 -18.02
N GLU A 608 -1.30 -11.42 -17.80
CA GLU A 608 -0.68 -11.37 -16.46
C GLU A 608 -0.82 -10.00 -15.78
N VAL A 609 -0.74 -8.91 -16.56
CA VAL A 609 -0.88 -7.54 -16.04
C VAL A 609 -2.33 -7.21 -15.74
N LYS A 610 -3.28 -7.66 -16.57
CA LYS A 610 -4.72 -7.48 -16.30
C LYS A 610 -5.16 -8.18 -15.03
N GLU A 611 -4.71 -9.43 -14.83
CA GLU A 611 -4.99 -10.18 -13.61
C GLU A 611 -4.43 -9.46 -12.38
N ALA A 612 -3.18 -8.97 -12.46
CA ALA A 612 -2.56 -8.25 -11.36
C ALA A 612 -3.20 -6.87 -11.09
N ASP A 613 -3.65 -6.18 -12.14
CA ASP A 613 -4.39 -4.93 -12.04
C ASP A 613 -5.73 -5.15 -11.34
N ALA A 614 -6.46 -6.22 -11.70
CA ALA A 614 -7.73 -6.58 -11.08
C ALA A 614 -7.58 -6.95 -9.59
N VAL A 615 -6.53 -7.71 -9.22
CA VAL A 615 -6.25 -8.03 -7.81
C VAL A 615 -5.89 -6.77 -7.02
N ALA A 616 -5.09 -5.87 -7.59
CA ALA A 616 -4.74 -4.61 -6.93
C ALA A 616 -5.95 -3.65 -6.81
N GLU A 617 -6.83 -3.62 -7.81
CA GLU A 617 -8.08 -2.85 -7.76
C GLU A 617 -9.04 -3.42 -6.71
N LYS A 618 -9.13 -4.75 -6.60
CA LYS A 618 -9.89 -5.41 -5.53
C LYS A 618 -9.34 -5.07 -4.15
N GLU A 619 -8.02 -5.17 -3.95
CA GLU A 619 -7.38 -4.77 -2.68
C GLU A 619 -7.54 -3.26 -2.41
N ALA A 620 -7.60 -2.43 -3.46
CA ALA A 620 -7.86 -0.99 -3.33
C ALA A 620 -9.29 -0.71 -2.82
N LEU A 621 -10.28 -1.41 -3.38
CA LEU A 621 -11.68 -1.32 -2.99
C LEU A 621 -11.92 -1.87 -1.59
N GLU A 622 -11.32 -3.03 -1.26
CA GLU A 622 -11.40 -3.63 0.09
C GLU A 622 -10.80 -2.72 1.17
N ARG A 623 -9.81 -1.89 0.82
CA ARG A 623 -9.19 -0.91 1.73
C ARG A 623 -9.76 0.50 1.66
N ASP A 624 -10.80 0.70 0.85
CA ASP A 624 -11.40 2.02 0.63
C ASP A 624 -10.38 3.12 0.33
N PHE A 625 -9.42 2.84 -0.56
CA PHE A 625 -8.54 3.91 -1.01
C PHE A 625 -9.41 5.00 -1.66
N GLU A 626 -9.34 6.20 -1.09
CA GLU A 626 -10.11 7.36 -1.51
C GLU A 626 -10.04 7.53 -3.04
N GLY A 627 -11.20 7.51 -3.70
CA GLY A 627 -11.34 7.60 -5.15
C GLY A 627 -11.33 6.27 -5.92
N ALA A 628 -11.00 5.11 -5.32
CA ALA A 628 -11.10 3.82 -6.01
C ALA A 628 -12.56 3.38 -6.22
N GLU A 629 -13.37 3.47 -5.16
CA GLU A 629 -14.82 3.21 -5.22
C GLU A 629 -15.49 4.19 -6.19
N GLU A 630 -15.22 5.48 -6.05
CA GLU A 630 -15.77 6.53 -6.91
C GLU A 630 -15.41 6.36 -8.39
N LYS A 631 -14.16 6.00 -8.71
CA LYS A 631 -13.74 5.74 -10.11
C LYS A 631 -14.45 4.51 -10.67
N SER A 632 -14.65 3.47 -9.86
CA SER A 632 -15.38 2.27 -10.25
C SER A 632 -16.86 2.59 -10.49
N GLU A 633 -17.51 3.31 -9.57
CA GLU A 633 -18.89 3.77 -9.69
C GLU A 633 -19.09 4.64 -10.94
N LEU A 634 -18.20 5.60 -11.19
CA LEU A 634 -18.26 6.45 -12.37
C LEU A 634 -18.12 5.64 -13.66
N LYS A 635 -17.19 4.68 -13.70
CA LYS A 635 -16.97 3.83 -14.87
C LYS A 635 -18.19 2.98 -15.15
N GLU A 636 -18.80 2.41 -14.11
CA GLU A 636 -20.01 1.60 -14.22
C GLU A 636 -21.23 2.44 -14.60
N ALA A 637 -21.40 3.62 -14.02
CA ALA A 637 -22.49 4.55 -14.36
C ALA A 637 -22.38 5.03 -15.82
N MET A 638 -21.17 5.32 -16.30
CA MET A 638 -20.93 5.64 -17.72
C MET A 638 -21.23 4.45 -18.63
N ARG A 639 -20.88 3.23 -18.23
CA ARG A 639 -21.19 2.00 -18.99
C ARG A 639 -22.70 1.79 -19.10
N GLN A 640 -23.43 1.88 -17.99
CA GLN A 640 -24.90 1.79 -17.96
C GLN A 640 -25.54 2.89 -18.82
N TYR A 641 -25.05 4.12 -18.72
CA TYR A 641 -25.52 5.21 -19.57
C TYR A 641 -25.32 4.92 -21.07
N ASP A 642 -24.16 4.38 -21.45
CA ASP A 642 -23.81 4.10 -22.85
C ASP A 642 -24.52 2.83 -23.39
N GLU A 643 -24.72 1.80 -22.58
CA GLU A 643 -25.30 0.51 -22.98
C GLU A 643 -26.82 0.43 -22.80
N ASP A 644 -27.33 0.86 -21.64
CA ASP A 644 -28.74 0.72 -21.25
C ASP A 644 -29.54 2.00 -21.52
N GLY A 645 -28.85 3.14 -21.72
CA GLY A 645 -29.48 4.45 -21.85
C GLY A 645 -30.02 5.01 -20.54
N GLU A 646 -30.07 4.21 -19.47
CA GLU A 646 -30.58 4.59 -18.16
C GLU A 646 -29.52 4.39 -17.08
N VAL A 647 -29.41 5.36 -16.17
CA VAL A 647 -28.58 5.23 -14.96
C VAL A 647 -29.47 5.30 -13.74
N LEU A 648 -29.46 4.23 -12.95
CA LEU A 648 -30.24 4.14 -11.72
C LEU A 648 -29.54 4.91 -10.60
N ASP A 649 -30.31 5.64 -9.80
CA ASP A 649 -29.83 6.23 -8.56
C ASP A 649 -29.63 5.16 -7.46
N VAL A 650 -29.10 5.56 -6.31
CA VAL A 650 -28.90 4.67 -5.15
C VAL A 650 -30.18 4.01 -4.62
N ASN A 651 -31.36 4.51 -5.03
CA ASN A 651 -32.66 3.96 -4.66
C ASN A 651 -33.28 3.09 -5.76
N GLY A 652 -32.59 2.89 -6.89
CA GLY A 652 -33.08 2.15 -8.04
C GLY A 652 -34.05 2.93 -8.94
N ASN A 653 -34.18 4.25 -8.79
CA ASN A 653 -34.96 5.09 -9.71
C ASN A 653 -34.10 5.55 -10.87
N VAL A 654 -34.70 5.75 -12.05
CA VAL A 654 -34.00 6.31 -13.21
C VAL A 654 -33.60 7.75 -12.92
N GLY A 655 -32.31 7.98 -12.66
CA GLY A 655 -31.75 9.32 -12.41
C GLY A 655 -31.45 10.06 -13.72
N TRP A 656 -31.07 9.32 -14.75
CA TRP A 656 -30.76 9.83 -16.09
C TRP A 656 -31.27 8.85 -17.14
N ASN A 657 -31.84 9.37 -18.24
CA ASN A 657 -32.38 8.57 -19.33
C ASN A 657 -32.03 9.22 -20.69
N GLN A 658 -31.46 8.44 -21.61
CA GLN A 658 -31.29 8.79 -23.01
C GLN A 658 -32.57 8.44 -23.78
N PHE A 659 -32.96 9.29 -24.73
CA PHE A 659 -34.13 8.99 -25.57
C PHE A 659 -33.97 7.70 -26.39
N THR A 660 -32.76 7.41 -26.87
CA THR A 660 -32.37 6.20 -27.61
C THR A 660 -30.89 5.94 -27.44
N THR A 661 -30.48 4.67 -27.29
CA THR A 661 -29.05 4.31 -27.21
C THR A 661 -28.37 4.40 -28.57
N GLN A 662 -27.03 4.45 -28.58
CA GLN A 662 -26.25 4.42 -29.82
C GLN A 662 -26.54 3.16 -30.64
N THR A 663 -26.60 2.01 -29.98
CA THR A 663 -26.85 0.70 -30.60
C THR A 663 -28.23 0.64 -31.26
N GLU A 664 -29.26 1.22 -30.63
CA GLU A 664 -30.60 1.30 -31.19
C GLU A 664 -30.63 2.14 -32.47
N ASP A 665 -30.07 3.35 -32.43
CA ASP A 665 -30.03 4.22 -33.60
C ASP A 665 -29.19 3.64 -34.74
N ASP A 666 -28.06 2.99 -34.42
CA ASP A 666 -27.25 2.29 -35.42
C ASP A 666 -28.02 1.14 -36.06
N THR A 667 -28.85 0.45 -35.28
CA THR A 667 -29.73 -0.60 -35.80
C THR A 667 -30.79 -0.01 -36.72
N LEU A 668 -31.47 1.07 -36.33
CA LEU A 668 -32.46 1.76 -37.15
C LEU A 668 -31.85 2.29 -38.45
N PHE A 669 -30.66 2.90 -38.36
CA PHE A 669 -29.89 3.39 -39.51
C PHE A 669 -29.37 2.24 -40.39
N GLY A 670 -29.00 1.11 -39.79
CA GLY A 670 -28.64 -0.12 -40.48
C GLY A 670 -29.78 -0.68 -41.34
N ARG A 671 -31.02 -0.64 -40.81
CA ARG A 671 -32.24 -1.10 -41.48
C ARG A 671 -32.86 -0.09 -42.47
N GLY A 672 -32.28 1.12 -42.58
CA GLY A 672 -32.82 2.19 -43.43
C GLY A 672 -34.10 2.83 -42.88
N GLU A 673 -34.41 2.62 -41.60
CA GLU A 673 -35.56 3.25 -40.92
C GLU A 673 -35.24 4.67 -40.42
N LEU A 674 -33.96 4.98 -40.26
CA LEU A 674 -33.45 6.30 -39.87
C LEU A 674 -32.63 6.89 -41.01
N GLU A 675 -32.90 8.15 -41.39
CA GLU A 675 -32.09 8.83 -42.40
C GLU A 675 -30.71 9.18 -41.84
N GLY A 676 -29.70 9.30 -42.70
CA GLY A 676 -28.34 9.66 -42.27
C GLY A 676 -28.28 11.00 -41.54
N GLN A 677 -29.06 12.00 -41.97
CA GLN A 677 -29.10 13.30 -41.28
C GLN A 677 -29.72 13.19 -39.89
N ASP A 678 -30.78 12.39 -39.73
CA ASP A 678 -31.42 12.16 -38.43
C ASP A 678 -30.50 11.35 -37.49
N TRP A 679 -29.82 10.33 -38.01
CA TRP A 679 -28.81 9.58 -37.25
C TRP A 679 -27.68 10.49 -36.78
N ILE A 680 -27.18 11.36 -37.68
CA ILE A 680 -26.13 12.33 -37.34
C ILE A 680 -26.62 13.26 -36.22
N ALA A 681 -27.84 13.81 -36.33
CA ALA A 681 -28.41 14.69 -35.31
C ALA A 681 -28.55 13.98 -33.95
N ARG A 682 -29.08 12.75 -33.92
CA ARG A 682 -29.21 11.98 -32.66
C ARG A 682 -27.87 11.58 -32.06
N PHE A 683 -26.89 11.22 -32.89
CA PHE A 683 -25.52 10.96 -32.44
C PHE A 683 -24.94 12.20 -31.74
N GLN A 684 -25.16 13.38 -32.33
CA GLN A 684 -24.70 14.65 -31.81
C GLN A 684 -25.37 15.03 -30.49
N ASP A 685 -26.70 14.87 -30.39
CA ASP A 685 -27.45 15.09 -29.16
C ASP A 685 -26.96 14.17 -28.03
N ARG A 686 -26.74 12.88 -28.32
CA ARG A 686 -26.14 11.95 -27.35
C ARG A 686 -24.77 12.38 -26.86
N GLN A 687 -23.89 12.86 -27.74
CA GLN A 687 -22.56 13.33 -27.31
C GLN A 687 -22.67 14.51 -26.34
N LYS A 688 -23.67 15.37 -26.51
CA LYS A 688 -23.96 16.50 -25.62
C LYS A 688 -24.57 16.05 -24.29
N GLU A 689 -25.52 15.11 -24.32
CA GLU A 689 -26.12 14.54 -23.11
C GLU A 689 -25.07 13.78 -22.28
N ARG A 690 -24.21 12.98 -22.94
CA ARG A 690 -23.09 12.26 -22.31
C ARG A 690 -22.11 13.20 -21.60
N ALA A 691 -21.76 14.31 -22.23
CA ALA A 691 -20.92 15.33 -21.62
C ALA A 691 -21.59 15.96 -20.38
N THR A 692 -22.90 16.20 -20.46
CA THR A 692 -23.69 16.77 -19.36
C THR A 692 -23.82 15.80 -18.19
N PHE A 693 -24.11 14.53 -18.48
CA PHE A 693 -24.17 13.45 -17.50
C PHE A 693 -22.84 13.31 -16.76
N TYR A 694 -21.72 13.26 -17.49
CA TYR A 694 -20.40 13.19 -16.90
C TYR A 694 -20.12 14.36 -15.94
N ALA A 695 -20.36 15.59 -16.38
CA ALA A 695 -20.15 16.78 -15.56
C ALA A 695 -21.02 16.76 -14.28
N ALA A 696 -22.28 16.34 -14.41
CA ALA A 696 -23.20 16.24 -13.28
C ALA A 696 -22.78 15.13 -12.29
N PHE A 697 -22.36 13.96 -12.78
CA PHE A 697 -21.91 12.85 -11.94
C PHE A 697 -20.65 13.22 -11.18
N LYS A 698 -19.67 13.84 -11.84
CA LYS A 698 -18.44 14.32 -11.20
C LYS A 698 -18.73 15.33 -10.09
N LEU A 699 -19.62 16.28 -10.36
CA LEU A 699 -20.04 17.28 -9.37
C LEU A 699 -20.77 16.63 -8.19
N ALA A 700 -21.63 15.65 -8.44
CA ALA A 700 -22.39 14.96 -7.40
C ALA A 700 -21.52 14.08 -6.50
N LYS A 701 -20.45 13.49 -7.04
CA LYS A 701 -19.59 12.53 -6.34
C LYS A 701 -18.24 13.09 -5.88
N GLY A 702 -17.89 14.32 -6.25
CA GLY A 702 -16.63 14.95 -5.83
C GLY A 702 -15.36 14.37 -6.47
N ILE A 703 -15.48 13.61 -7.57
CA ILE A 703 -14.40 12.80 -8.14
C ILE A 703 -13.33 13.66 -8.81
N ALA A 704 -12.06 13.49 -8.41
CA ALA A 704 -10.88 14.00 -9.12
C ALA A 704 -10.06 12.84 -9.75
N PHE A 705 -9.60 13.00 -10.99
CA PHE A 705 -8.67 12.03 -11.59
C PHE A 705 -7.23 12.34 -11.15
N GLU A 706 -6.68 11.48 -10.29
CA GLU A 706 -5.27 11.49 -9.83
C GLU A 706 -4.74 12.89 -9.44
N GLY A 707 -5.07 13.34 -8.22
CA GLY A 707 -4.57 14.58 -7.63
C GLY A 707 -5.68 15.44 -7.02
N GLU A 708 -5.35 16.68 -6.71
CA GLU A 708 -6.34 17.67 -6.28
C GLU A 708 -7.37 17.92 -7.40
N ILE A 709 -8.64 18.12 -7.03
CA ILE A 709 -9.70 18.56 -7.94
C ILE A 709 -9.18 19.74 -8.78
N GLY A 710 -9.11 19.56 -10.10
CA GLY A 710 -8.57 20.57 -11.03
C GLY A 710 -7.09 20.39 -11.39
N GLY A 711 -6.52 19.21 -11.13
CA GLY A 711 -5.22 18.80 -11.65
C GLY A 711 -5.14 18.82 -13.19
N PRO A 712 -3.94 18.69 -13.79
CA PRO A 712 -3.76 18.78 -15.24
C PRO A 712 -4.58 17.76 -16.04
N VAL A 713 -4.73 16.53 -15.52
CA VAL A 713 -5.55 15.47 -16.14
C VAL A 713 -7.03 15.86 -16.16
N ASP A 714 -7.57 16.30 -15.02
CA ASP A 714 -8.96 16.74 -14.90
C ASP A 714 -9.25 17.94 -15.80
N LYS A 715 -8.31 18.89 -15.89
CA LYS A 715 -8.43 20.03 -16.82
C LYS A 715 -8.45 19.60 -18.27
N ALA A 716 -7.63 18.61 -18.64
CA ALA A 716 -7.60 18.11 -20.01
C ALA A 716 -8.86 17.31 -20.38
N ILE A 717 -9.36 16.48 -19.45
CA ILE A 717 -10.66 15.80 -19.60
C ILE A 717 -11.80 16.81 -19.69
N GLY A 718 -11.80 17.81 -18.79
CA GLY A 718 -12.75 18.92 -18.83
C GLY A 718 -12.72 19.63 -20.18
N ALA A 719 -11.52 19.98 -20.67
CA ALA A 719 -11.34 20.63 -21.97
C ALA A 719 -11.89 19.79 -23.13
N TYR A 720 -11.80 18.46 -23.09
CA TYR A 720 -12.43 17.58 -24.09
C TYR A 720 -13.96 17.65 -24.07
N PHE A 721 -14.58 17.68 -22.89
CA PHE A 721 -16.04 17.82 -22.77
C PHE A 721 -16.54 19.27 -22.93
N ASP A 722 -15.66 20.26 -22.75
CA ASP A 722 -15.94 21.68 -22.95
C ASP A 722 -15.95 22.08 -24.43
N VAL A 723 -15.42 21.24 -25.33
CA VAL A 723 -15.63 21.40 -26.77
C VAL A 723 -17.10 21.12 -27.06
N LYS A 724 -17.84 22.18 -27.34
CA LYS A 724 -19.29 22.14 -27.59
C LYS A 724 -19.59 22.50 -29.05
N PRO A 725 -20.53 21.83 -29.73
CA PRO A 725 -20.86 22.13 -31.12
C PRO A 725 -21.22 23.60 -31.37
N GLU A 726 -21.86 24.25 -30.41
CA GLU A 726 -22.28 25.65 -30.51
C GLU A 726 -21.10 26.64 -30.57
N GLN A 727 -19.87 26.20 -30.27
CA GLN A 727 -18.66 27.01 -30.40
C GLN A 727 -18.14 27.07 -31.84
N PHE A 728 -18.58 26.16 -32.70
CA PHE A 728 -18.13 26.02 -34.08
C PHE A 728 -19.34 26.19 -34.98
N LEU A 729 -19.71 27.41 -35.35
CA LEU A 729 -20.84 27.68 -36.24
C LEU A 729 -20.34 28.10 -37.62
N ASP A 730 -20.99 27.60 -38.67
CA ASP A 730 -20.75 28.01 -40.04
C ASP A 730 -21.41 29.38 -40.35
N ALA A 731 -21.27 29.86 -41.59
CA ALA A 731 -21.84 31.14 -42.01
C ALA A 731 -23.39 31.21 -41.95
N ARG A 732 -24.07 30.07 -41.75
CA ARG A 732 -25.53 29.96 -41.62
C ARG A 732 -25.97 29.87 -40.15
N GLY A 733 -25.02 29.84 -39.21
CA GLY A 733 -25.31 29.65 -37.78
C GLY A 733 -25.56 28.20 -37.41
N GLU A 734 -25.26 27.24 -38.30
CA GLU A 734 -25.36 25.81 -38.05
C GLU A 734 -24.00 25.28 -37.57
N PRO A 735 -23.93 24.26 -36.70
CA PRO A 735 -22.64 23.75 -36.24
C PRO A 735 -21.75 23.21 -37.38
N ASP A 736 -20.53 23.74 -37.49
CA ASP A 736 -19.44 23.22 -38.31
C ASP A 736 -18.81 22.00 -37.62
N TRP A 737 -19.43 20.86 -37.89
CA TRP A 737 -19.00 19.56 -37.35
C TRP A 737 -17.57 19.17 -37.71
N ASP A 738 -17.06 19.63 -38.85
CA ASP A 738 -15.68 19.33 -39.25
C ASP A 738 -14.70 20.04 -38.29
N ALA A 739 -14.96 21.33 -38.00
CA ALA A 739 -14.16 22.09 -37.05
C ALA A 739 -14.34 21.58 -35.61
N TYR A 740 -15.56 21.23 -35.22
CA TYR A 740 -15.86 20.65 -33.91
C TYR A 740 -15.07 19.37 -33.63
N PHE A 741 -15.10 18.39 -34.54
CA PHE A 741 -14.41 17.12 -34.34
C PHE A 741 -12.89 17.29 -34.36
N VAL A 742 -12.35 18.20 -35.19
CA VAL A 742 -10.92 18.50 -35.20
C VAL A 742 -10.46 19.07 -33.85
N GLU A 743 -11.18 20.03 -33.27
CA GLU A 743 -10.85 20.54 -31.93
C GLU A 743 -11.01 19.45 -30.88
N LYS A 744 -12.11 18.69 -30.93
CA LYS A 744 -12.40 17.62 -29.96
C LYS A 744 -11.35 16.51 -29.99
N ASP A 745 -10.88 16.11 -31.17
CA ASP A 745 -9.77 15.15 -31.33
C ASP A 745 -8.44 15.74 -30.82
N GLY A 746 -8.21 17.04 -31.04
CA GLY A 746 -7.07 17.75 -30.45
C GLY A 746 -7.08 17.68 -28.93
N LYS A 747 -8.23 17.97 -28.30
CA LYS A 747 -8.41 17.88 -26.85
C LYS A 747 -8.38 16.45 -26.32
N TYR A 748 -8.88 15.50 -27.09
CA TYR A 748 -8.74 14.08 -26.77
C TYR A 748 -7.26 13.68 -26.71
N LEU A 749 -6.48 13.98 -27.75
CA LEU A 749 -5.06 13.65 -27.80
C LEU A 749 -4.27 14.34 -26.69
N GLU A 750 -4.63 15.58 -26.35
CA GLU A 750 -4.07 16.31 -25.21
C GLU A 750 -4.41 15.60 -23.87
N ALA A 751 -5.66 15.22 -23.66
CA ALA A 751 -6.10 14.50 -22.47
C ALA A 751 -5.43 13.12 -22.32
N VAL A 752 -5.30 12.36 -23.41
CA VAL A 752 -4.61 11.07 -23.41
C VAL A 752 -3.11 11.23 -23.18
N LYS A 753 -2.49 12.29 -23.71
CA LYS A 753 -1.07 12.57 -23.48
C LYS A 753 -0.79 12.92 -22.02
N ILE A 754 -1.75 13.55 -21.32
CA ILE A 754 -1.59 13.96 -19.92
C ILE A 754 -2.00 12.85 -18.95
N GLY A 755 -3.11 12.16 -19.20
CA GLY A 755 -3.69 11.14 -18.31
C GLY A 755 -3.46 9.68 -18.76
N GLY A 756 -2.72 9.46 -19.83
CA GLY A 756 -2.43 8.12 -20.36
C GLY A 756 -3.63 7.42 -20.99
N GLN A 757 -3.50 6.11 -21.21
CA GLN A 757 -4.51 5.31 -21.91
C GLN A 757 -5.80 5.12 -21.11
N ASP A 758 -5.78 5.18 -19.78
CA ASP A 758 -7.00 5.04 -18.97
C ASP A 758 -7.98 6.18 -19.27
N VAL A 759 -7.47 7.40 -19.42
CA VAL A 759 -8.24 8.54 -19.92
C VAL A 759 -8.70 8.31 -21.37
N GLY A 760 -7.85 7.72 -22.21
CA GLY A 760 -8.23 7.37 -23.58
C GLY A 760 -9.40 6.40 -23.67
N THR A 761 -9.38 5.34 -22.88
CA THR A 761 -10.45 4.33 -22.77
C THR A 761 -11.71 4.96 -22.17
N PHE A 762 -11.55 5.80 -21.14
CA PHE A 762 -12.64 6.52 -20.50
C PHE A 762 -13.38 7.47 -21.46
N LEU A 763 -12.62 8.22 -22.27
CA LEU A 763 -13.19 9.19 -23.21
C LEU A 763 -13.80 8.52 -24.47
N ARG A 764 -13.39 7.29 -24.83
CA ARG A 764 -13.81 6.58 -26.08
C ARG A 764 -14.56 5.25 -25.90
N PRO A 765 -15.85 5.25 -25.54
CA PRO A 765 -16.70 4.08 -25.79
C PRO A 765 -17.39 4.03 -27.17
N PRO A 766 -17.89 5.12 -27.81
CA PRO A 766 -18.62 4.95 -29.09
C PRO A 766 -17.74 4.98 -30.35
N GLU A 767 -16.42 5.24 -30.25
CA GLU A 767 -15.56 5.29 -31.46
C GLU A 767 -15.11 3.91 -31.96
N THR A 768 -15.30 2.87 -31.16
CA THR A 768 -15.14 1.47 -31.59
C THR A 768 -16.37 0.97 -32.36
N ASN A 769 -17.47 1.72 -32.34
CA ASN A 769 -18.67 1.40 -33.10
C ASN A 769 -18.40 1.53 -34.60
N GLU A 770 -18.67 0.46 -35.35
CA GLU A 770 -18.44 0.40 -36.80
C GLU A 770 -19.15 1.53 -37.55
N THR A 771 -20.40 1.86 -37.17
CA THR A 771 -21.19 2.92 -37.80
C THR A 771 -20.53 4.27 -37.61
N VAL A 772 -20.10 4.58 -36.38
CA VAL A 772 -19.40 5.85 -36.07
C VAL A 772 -18.05 5.92 -36.77
N ARG A 773 -17.32 4.80 -36.89
CA ARG A 773 -16.06 4.75 -37.66
C ARG A 773 -16.29 5.06 -39.14
N VAL A 774 -17.24 4.38 -39.77
CA VAL A 774 -17.59 4.62 -41.18
C VAL A 774 -18.09 6.06 -41.38
N PHE A 775 -18.86 6.61 -40.42
CA PHE A 775 -19.28 8.01 -40.46
C PHE A 775 -18.09 8.98 -40.53
N ARG A 776 -17.05 8.76 -39.72
CA ARG A 776 -15.82 9.58 -39.75
C ARG A 776 -15.07 9.47 -41.06
N GLU A 777 -14.89 8.25 -41.57
CA GLU A 777 -14.29 8.05 -42.90
C GLU A 777 -15.07 8.79 -43.98
N VAL A 778 -16.40 8.75 -43.91
CA VAL A 778 -17.32 9.46 -44.80
C VAL A 778 -17.20 11.00 -44.64
N GLN A 779 -16.97 11.52 -43.44
CA GLN A 779 -16.70 12.95 -43.23
C GLN A 779 -15.40 13.40 -43.90
N ASP A 780 -14.32 12.62 -43.77
CA ASP A 780 -13.05 12.94 -44.42
C ASP A 780 -13.17 12.93 -45.95
N ARG A 781 -13.88 11.94 -46.52
CA ARG A 781 -14.19 11.90 -47.96
C ARG A 781 -15.09 13.05 -48.41
N ARG A 782 -16.03 13.47 -47.56
CA ARG A 782 -16.87 14.65 -47.84
C ARG A 782 -16.03 15.93 -47.88
N ARG A 783 -14.95 16.04 -47.10
CA ARG A 783 -14.02 17.17 -47.18
C ARG A 783 -13.32 17.21 -48.54
N GLU A 784 -12.83 16.07 -49.02
CA GLU A 784 -12.28 15.94 -50.39
C GLU A 784 -13.31 16.38 -51.45
N LEU A 785 -14.59 16.01 -51.26
CA LEU A 785 -15.67 16.41 -52.16
C LEU A 785 -15.94 17.93 -52.17
N LYS A 786 -15.77 18.63 -51.04
CA LYS A 786 -15.94 20.08 -50.94
C LYS A 786 -14.83 20.84 -51.67
N GLU A 787 -13.65 20.25 -51.80
CA GLU A 787 -12.51 20.83 -52.55
C GLU A 787 -12.67 20.69 -54.07
N LEU A 788 -13.54 19.79 -54.52
CA LEU A 788 -13.82 19.59 -55.94
C LEU A 788 -14.97 20.51 -56.41
N PRO A 789 -14.77 21.26 -57.51
CA PRO A 789 -15.84 22.09 -58.07
C PRO A 789 -17.01 21.21 -58.53
N LYS A 790 -18.24 21.69 -58.34
CA LYS A 790 -19.46 21.00 -58.78
C LYS A 790 -19.54 20.91 -60.30
N TYR A 791 -19.14 21.99 -60.96
CA TYR A 791 -19.18 22.10 -62.41
C TYR A 791 -17.77 22.12 -62.99
N ARG A 792 -17.61 21.44 -64.13
CA ARG A 792 -16.38 21.49 -64.91
C ARG A 792 -16.10 22.93 -65.35
N PHE A 793 -14.82 23.26 -65.55
CA PHE A 793 -14.34 24.57 -66.02
C PHE A 793 -14.42 25.70 -64.99
N LEU A 794 -14.87 25.42 -63.77
CA LEU A 794 -14.95 26.38 -62.67
C LEU A 794 -14.15 25.85 -61.47
N ASP A 795 -13.74 26.76 -60.61
CA ASP A 795 -13.31 26.45 -59.25
C ASP A 795 -14.54 26.30 -58.32
N VAL A 796 -14.28 26.02 -57.04
CA VAL A 796 -15.33 25.81 -56.02
C VAL A 796 -16.20 27.06 -55.87
N GLU A 797 -15.58 28.25 -55.84
CA GLU A 797 -16.29 29.53 -55.73
C GLU A 797 -17.15 29.81 -56.97
N GLY A 798 -16.60 29.61 -58.17
CA GLY A 798 -17.33 29.75 -59.43
C GLY A 798 -18.50 28.78 -59.50
N SER A 799 -18.34 27.55 -59.01
CA SER A 799 -19.42 26.56 -58.92
C SER A 799 -20.56 27.02 -58.01
N ALA A 800 -20.23 27.59 -56.85
CA ALA A 800 -21.23 28.15 -55.93
C ALA A 800 -21.99 29.32 -56.57
N LYS A 801 -21.30 30.20 -57.31
CA LYS A 801 -21.92 31.30 -58.07
C LYS A 801 -22.86 30.81 -59.18
N VAL A 802 -22.60 29.65 -59.79
CA VAL A 802 -23.54 29.03 -60.73
C VAL A 802 -24.82 28.61 -60.02
N ASP A 803 -24.72 27.92 -58.88
CA ASP A 803 -25.88 27.50 -58.10
C ASP A 803 -26.73 28.71 -57.65
N GLU A 804 -26.07 29.75 -57.12
CA GLU A 804 -26.72 31.01 -56.74
C GLU A 804 -27.42 31.69 -57.94
N LEU A 805 -26.74 31.76 -59.08
CA LEU A 805 -27.32 32.33 -60.30
C LEU A 805 -28.53 31.52 -60.77
N LEU A 806 -28.46 30.19 -60.74
CA LEU A 806 -29.56 29.33 -61.13
C LEU A 806 -30.79 29.51 -60.22
N GLN A 807 -30.56 29.67 -58.90
CA GLN A 807 -31.62 29.98 -57.95
C GLN A 807 -32.24 31.35 -58.23
N ARG A 808 -31.43 32.41 -58.38
CA ARG A 808 -31.93 33.77 -58.70
C ARG A 808 -32.69 33.80 -60.02
N VAL A 809 -32.26 33.03 -61.02
CA VAL A 809 -32.96 32.89 -62.30
C VAL A 809 -34.31 32.18 -62.11
N GLN A 810 -34.38 31.14 -61.28
CA GLN A 810 -35.64 30.47 -60.97
C GLN A 810 -36.62 31.43 -60.29
N GLU A 811 -36.19 32.16 -59.26
CA GLU A 811 -37.00 33.16 -58.58
C GLU A 811 -37.49 34.26 -59.54
N ARG A 812 -36.58 34.78 -60.39
CA ARG A 812 -36.91 35.86 -61.31
C ARG A 812 -37.86 35.42 -62.42
N THR A 813 -37.69 34.21 -62.94
CA THR A 813 -38.58 33.67 -63.98
C THR A 813 -39.95 33.28 -63.42
N ALA A 814 -40.04 32.87 -62.15
CA ALA A 814 -41.31 32.71 -61.44
C ALA A 814 -42.04 34.05 -61.31
N GLN A 815 -41.37 35.11 -60.87
CA GLN A 815 -41.94 36.47 -60.81
C GLN A 815 -42.41 36.98 -62.19
N LEU A 816 -41.61 36.77 -63.24
CA LEU A 816 -42.00 37.17 -64.60
C LEU A 816 -43.21 36.38 -65.11
N ARG A 817 -43.34 35.10 -64.72
CA ARG A 817 -44.50 34.28 -65.04
C ARG A 817 -45.77 34.82 -64.37
N GLU A 818 -45.68 35.27 -63.12
CA GLU A 818 -46.77 35.96 -62.42
C GLU A 818 -47.17 37.28 -63.11
N GLN A 819 -46.20 37.98 -63.71
CA GLN A 819 -46.42 39.18 -64.52
C GLN A 819 -46.90 38.89 -65.96
N GLY A 820 -47.28 37.66 -66.27
CA GLY A 820 -47.77 37.26 -67.60
C GLY A 820 -46.68 37.07 -68.67
N THR A 821 -45.40 37.23 -68.32
CA THR A 821 -44.28 37.03 -69.23
C THR A 821 -43.82 35.56 -69.19
N ARG A 822 -44.01 34.84 -70.30
CA ARG A 822 -43.56 33.45 -70.43
C ARG A 822 -42.11 33.39 -70.92
N ILE A 823 -41.16 33.36 -70.00
CA ILE A 823 -39.73 33.14 -70.32
C ILE A 823 -39.20 31.89 -69.59
N THR A 824 -38.46 31.05 -70.31
CA THR A 824 -37.80 29.87 -69.73
C THR A 824 -36.46 30.24 -69.11
N HIS A 825 -35.97 29.46 -68.14
CA HIS A 825 -34.64 29.69 -67.53
C HIS A 825 -33.53 29.67 -68.59
N LYS A 826 -33.63 28.77 -69.57
CA LYS A 826 -32.71 28.66 -70.72
C LYS A 826 -32.69 29.93 -71.56
N GLN A 827 -33.85 30.48 -71.92
CA GLN A 827 -33.93 31.73 -72.69
C GLN A 827 -33.41 32.92 -71.87
N PHE A 828 -33.71 32.97 -70.58
CA PHE A 828 -33.24 34.03 -69.69
C PHE A 828 -31.70 34.06 -69.62
N LEU A 829 -31.08 32.92 -69.33
CA LEU A 829 -29.62 32.76 -69.29
C LEU A 829 -28.97 33.02 -70.65
N LYS A 830 -29.57 32.56 -71.76
CA LYS A 830 -29.09 32.85 -73.12
C LYS A 830 -29.03 34.35 -73.40
N ASN A 831 -30.07 35.09 -73.00
CA ASN A 831 -30.14 36.53 -73.21
C ASN A 831 -29.09 37.29 -72.40
N ILE A 832 -28.77 36.83 -71.18
CA ILE A 832 -27.66 37.39 -70.40
C ILE A 832 -26.33 37.09 -71.10
N LEU A 833 -26.11 35.84 -71.51
CA LEU A 833 -24.86 35.39 -72.12
C LEU A 833 -24.55 36.13 -73.43
N LEU A 834 -25.56 36.40 -74.26
CA LEU A 834 -25.39 37.16 -75.52
C LEU A 834 -25.02 38.63 -75.32
N LYS A 835 -25.36 39.20 -74.16
CA LYS A 835 -25.06 40.61 -73.82
C LYS A 835 -23.76 40.78 -73.05
N LEU A 836 -23.21 39.69 -72.52
CA LEU A 836 -22.03 39.73 -71.69
C LEU A 836 -20.75 39.64 -72.55
N PRO A 837 -19.79 40.58 -72.42
CA PRO A 837 -18.48 40.46 -73.08
C PRO A 837 -17.77 39.16 -72.67
N ARG A 838 -16.98 38.57 -73.59
CA ARG A 838 -16.29 37.28 -73.34
C ARG A 838 -15.21 37.37 -72.25
N ASP A 839 -14.65 38.56 -72.06
CA ASP A 839 -13.66 38.90 -71.03
C ASP A 839 -14.30 39.23 -69.67
N HIS A 840 -15.63 39.29 -69.58
CA HIS A 840 -16.32 39.55 -68.32
C HIS A 840 -16.16 38.36 -67.35
N PRO A 841 -15.84 38.59 -66.06
CA PRO A 841 -15.59 37.51 -65.09
C PRO A 841 -16.78 36.56 -64.90
N MET A 842 -18.01 37.05 -65.06
CA MET A 842 -19.23 36.22 -65.00
C MET A 842 -19.51 35.42 -66.29
N PHE A 843 -18.75 35.59 -67.37
CA PHE A 843 -19.05 34.94 -68.65
C PHE A 843 -19.05 33.42 -68.52
N THR A 844 -18.00 32.85 -67.92
CA THR A 844 -17.89 31.40 -67.71
C THR A 844 -18.98 30.89 -66.77
N ILE A 845 -19.31 31.62 -65.70
CA ILE A 845 -20.38 31.26 -64.74
C ILE A 845 -21.74 31.22 -65.45
N VAL A 846 -22.10 32.26 -66.21
CA VAL A 846 -23.36 32.33 -66.94
C VAL A 846 -23.40 31.28 -68.06
N ALA A 847 -22.28 31.01 -68.72
CA ALA A 847 -22.17 29.97 -69.76
C ALA A 847 -22.42 28.58 -69.18
N VAL A 848 -21.79 28.23 -68.05
CA VAL A 848 -21.99 26.96 -67.35
C VAL A 848 -23.43 26.84 -66.84
N ALA A 849 -23.99 27.90 -66.24
CA ALA A 849 -25.39 27.95 -65.81
C ALA A 849 -26.35 27.73 -67.00
N PHE A 850 -26.07 28.36 -68.14
CA PHE A 850 -26.84 28.19 -69.37
C PHE A 850 -26.77 26.74 -69.85
N MET A 851 -25.57 26.17 -69.98
CA MET A 851 -25.36 24.78 -70.39
C MET A 851 -26.08 23.79 -69.46
N ARG A 852 -26.10 24.05 -68.15
CA ARG A 852 -26.84 23.24 -67.16
C ARG A 852 -28.36 23.20 -67.42
N LYS A 853 -28.92 24.18 -68.13
CA LYS A 853 -30.34 24.23 -68.55
C LYS A 853 -30.55 23.80 -70.01
N THR A 854 -29.56 23.17 -70.63
CA THR A 854 -29.64 22.58 -71.98
C THR A 854 -29.58 21.06 -71.94
N ASP A 855 -29.67 20.43 -73.10
CA ASP A 855 -29.39 19.01 -73.34
C ASP A 855 -27.92 18.63 -73.03
N LYS A 856 -27.01 19.62 -73.00
CA LYS A 856 -25.60 19.44 -72.63
C LYS A 856 -25.33 19.50 -71.12
N LYS A 857 -26.37 19.37 -70.30
CA LYS A 857 -26.24 19.48 -68.83
C LYS A 857 -25.27 18.48 -68.21
N GLU A 858 -24.97 17.36 -68.88
CA GLU A 858 -24.03 16.35 -68.43
C GLU A 858 -22.56 16.71 -68.77
N GLU A 859 -22.32 17.49 -69.83
CA GLU A 859 -20.96 17.93 -70.21
C GLU A 859 -20.34 18.91 -69.19
N VAL A 860 -21.19 19.55 -68.37
CA VAL A 860 -20.78 20.55 -67.38
C VAL A 860 -20.64 20.01 -65.97
N TRP A 861 -21.08 18.79 -65.69
CA TRP A 861 -20.83 18.17 -64.38
C TRP A 861 -19.36 17.80 -64.24
N ASN A 862 -18.82 17.91 -63.02
CA ASN A 862 -17.48 17.44 -62.74
C ASN A 862 -17.51 15.90 -62.51
N PRO A 863 -16.98 15.09 -63.44
CA PRO A 863 -17.00 13.64 -63.31
C PRO A 863 -16.14 13.15 -62.14
N ASP A 864 -15.07 13.88 -61.78
CA ASP A 864 -14.18 13.50 -60.68
C ASP A 864 -14.92 13.58 -59.34
N ARG A 865 -15.77 14.60 -59.18
CA ARG A 865 -16.62 14.75 -58.00
C ARG A 865 -17.61 13.60 -57.87
N ASP A 866 -18.29 13.24 -58.96
CA ASP A 866 -19.23 12.11 -58.97
C ASP A 866 -18.51 10.77 -58.73
N GLN A 867 -17.28 10.62 -59.24
CA GLN A 867 -16.48 9.41 -59.07
C GLN A 867 -16.10 9.21 -57.59
N VAL A 868 -15.77 10.27 -56.85
CA VAL A 868 -15.55 10.18 -55.39
C VAL A 868 -16.79 9.64 -54.67
N VAL A 869 -18.00 10.05 -55.07
CA VAL A 869 -19.26 9.52 -54.50
C VAL A 869 -19.50 8.07 -54.87
N LEU A 870 -19.24 7.69 -56.13
CA LEU A 870 -19.34 6.32 -56.59
C LEU A 870 -18.36 5.42 -55.82
N ASP A 871 -17.11 5.83 -55.64
CA ASP A 871 -16.09 5.04 -54.94
C ASP A 871 -16.38 4.90 -53.43
N ASN A 872 -17.23 5.76 -52.86
CA ASN A 872 -17.55 5.79 -51.43
C ASN A 872 -19.08 5.86 -51.21
N PRO A 873 -19.83 4.78 -51.49
CA PRO A 873 -21.29 4.81 -51.49
C PRO A 873 -21.91 5.09 -50.11
N ALA A 874 -21.16 4.85 -49.02
CA ALA A 874 -21.57 5.22 -47.67
C ALA A 874 -21.80 6.73 -47.50
N MET A 875 -21.15 7.59 -48.32
CA MET A 875 -21.42 9.02 -48.33
C MET A 875 -22.88 9.35 -48.63
N VAL A 876 -23.54 8.59 -49.51
CA VAL A 876 -24.96 8.78 -49.82
C VAL A 876 -25.83 8.43 -48.61
N LYS A 877 -25.44 7.40 -47.85
CA LYS A 877 -26.16 6.95 -46.66
C LYS A 877 -26.22 8.01 -45.56
N TYR A 878 -25.08 8.64 -45.27
CA TYR A 878 -24.99 9.70 -44.25
C TYR A 878 -25.41 11.06 -44.80
N TYR A 879 -25.05 11.36 -46.04
CA TYR A 879 -25.23 12.66 -46.68
C TYR A 879 -25.98 12.49 -48.00
N ILE A 880 -27.31 12.38 -47.94
CA ILE A 880 -28.17 12.27 -49.12
C ILE A 880 -27.98 13.42 -50.13
N SER A 881 -27.48 14.57 -49.67
CA SER A 881 -27.13 15.69 -50.55
C SER A 881 -25.99 15.37 -51.53
N THR A 882 -25.14 14.39 -51.25
CA THR A 882 -24.10 13.93 -52.19
C THR A 882 -24.74 13.27 -53.39
N TRP A 883 -25.78 12.45 -53.17
CA TRP A 883 -26.62 11.86 -54.21
C TRP A 883 -27.33 12.89 -55.07
N THR A 884 -28.06 13.81 -54.43
CA THR A 884 -28.89 14.78 -55.17
C THR A 884 -28.05 15.69 -56.07
N ASN A 885 -26.80 15.93 -55.67
CA ASN A 885 -25.80 16.69 -56.42
C ASN A 885 -25.01 15.88 -57.46
N MET A 886 -25.31 14.60 -57.70
CA MET A 886 -24.72 13.85 -58.82
C MET A 886 -25.42 14.16 -60.14
N SER A 887 -24.70 13.95 -61.25
CA SER A 887 -25.32 13.87 -62.59
C SER A 887 -26.39 12.79 -62.68
N ASP A 888 -27.38 12.96 -63.56
CA ASP A 888 -28.46 11.98 -63.70
C ASP A 888 -27.92 10.63 -64.22
N THR A 889 -26.90 10.67 -65.08
CA THR A 889 -26.19 9.48 -65.55
C THR A 889 -25.49 8.74 -64.42
N ASN A 890 -24.79 9.46 -63.53
CA ASN A 890 -24.10 8.79 -62.41
C ASN A 890 -25.06 8.38 -61.29
N LYS A 891 -26.24 9.02 -61.16
CA LYS A 891 -27.32 8.49 -60.31
C LYS A 891 -27.76 7.12 -60.81
N LEU A 892 -28.08 6.98 -62.09
CA LEU A 892 -28.44 5.66 -62.64
C LEU A 892 -27.31 4.63 -62.45
N LYS A 893 -26.05 5.04 -62.70
CA LYS A 893 -24.87 4.19 -62.48
C LYS A 893 -24.73 3.73 -61.03
N PHE A 894 -24.96 4.61 -60.06
CA PHE A 894 -24.91 4.24 -58.65
C PHE A 894 -26.04 3.29 -58.26
N LEU A 895 -27.28 3.53 -58.75
CA LEU A 895 -28.38 2.58 -58.51
C LEU A 895 -28.07 1.21 -59.11
N ASP A 896 -27.44 1.17 -60.29
CA ASP A 896 -26.99 -0.07 -60.93
C ASP A 896 -25.90 -0.80 -60.12
N LEU A 897 -24.90 -0.06 -59.62
CA LEU A 897 -23.79 -0.64 -58.86
C LEU A 897 -24.16 -1.04 -57.43
N TYR A 898 -24.99 -0.24 -56.75
CA TYR A 898 -25.18 -0.29 -55.30
C TYR A 898 -26.62 -0.55 -54.88
N GLY A 899 -27.61 -0.43 -55.78
CA GLY A 899 -29.02 -0.57 -55.47
C GLY A 899 -29.55 0.53 -54.54
N THR A 900 -30.66 0.26 -53.85
CA THR A 900 -31.34 1.22 -52.97
C THR A 900 -30.95 1.13 -51.48
N GLN A 901 -30.01 0.25 -51.12
CA GLN A 901 -29.63 -0.04 -49.73
C GLN A 901 -28.94 1.10 -48.97
N TYR A 902 -28.56 2.18 -49.67
CA TYR A 902 -27.96 3.38 -49.09
C TYR A 902 -28.98 4.52 -48.90
N PHE A 903 -30.26 4.26 -49.14
CA PHE A 903 -31.36 5.20 -48.94
C PHE A 903 -32.24 4.75 -47.77
N SER A 904 -32.87 5.70 -47.10
CA SER A 904 -33.92 5.39 -46.13
C SER A 904 -35.15 4.81 -46.85
N ASN A 905 -35.95 4.01 -46.13
CA ASN A 905 -37.19 3.46 -46.65
C ASN A 905 -38.15 4.58 -47.10
N GLN A 906 -38.19 5.68 -46.35
CA GLN A 906 -38.99 6.86 -46.71
C GLN A 906 -38.49 7.48 -48.03
N ARG A 907 -37.17 7.62 -48.20
CA ARG A 907 -36.60 8.21 -49.41
C ARG A 907 -36.85 7.35 -50.65
N ILE A 908 -36.78 6.03 -50.50
CA ILE A 908 -37.10 5.07 -51.57
C ILE A 908 -38.53 5.31 -52.05
N ILE A 909 -39.48 5.50 -51.12
CA ILE A 909 -40.88 5.79 -51.43
C ILE A 909 -41.04 7.17 -52.08
N ASP A 910 -40.44 8.22 -51.50
CA ASP A 910 -40.62 9.61 -51.95
C ASP A 910 -40.05 9.86 -53.36
N GLU A 911 -38.93 9.23 -53.68
CA GLU A 911 -38.26 9.38 -54.98
C GLU A 911 -38.79 8.37 -56.02
N GLY A 912 -39.74 7.50 -55.64
CA GLY A 912 -40.24 6.45 -56.52
C GLY A 912 -39.14 5.51 -57.02
N LEU A 913 -38.11 5.29 -56.19
CA LEU A 913 -37.06 4.33 -56.47
C LEU A 913 -37.65 2.94 -56.28
N GLU A 914 -38.43 2.45 -57.24
CA GLU A 914 -38.95 1.08 -57.19
C GLU A 914 -37.78 0.16 -56.89
N SER A 915 -37.94 -0.70 -55.88
CA SER A 915 -36.94 -1.69 -55.55
C SER A 915 -36.75 -2.56 -56.78
N VAL A 916 -35.77 -2.25 -57.62
CA VAL A 916 -35.41 -3.09 -58.77
C VAL A 916 -35.13 -4.45 -58.14
N PRO A 917 -35.96 -5.47 -58.40
CA PRO A 917 -35.72 -6.77 -57.80
C PRO A 917 -34.31 -7.18 -58.20
N ARG A 918 -33.51 -7.67 -57.25
CA ARG A 918 -32.22 -8.33 -57.54
C ARG A 918 -32.50 -9.63 -58.33
N THR A 919 -33.07 -9.54 -59.52
CA THR A 919 -33.11 -10.63 -60.48
C THR A 919 -31.79 -10.58 -61.23
N GLY A 920 -30.90 -11.50 -60.88
CA GLY A 920 -29.68 -11.71 -61.64
C GLY A 920 -30.00 -11.99 -63.10
N ILE A 921 -29.12 -11.46 -63.96
CA ILE A 921 -28.89 -11.85 -65.36
C ILE A 921 -29.83 -11.16 -66.38
N GLY A 922 -29.31 -10.07 -66.96
CA GLY A 922 -29.26 -9.81 -68.40
C GLY A 922 -30.56 -9.48 -69.12
N VAL A 923 -30.92 -8.19 -69.17
CA VAL A 923 -31.82 -7.67 -70.22
C VAL A 923 -31.31 -6.32 -70.74
N SER A 924 -31.16 -6.25 -72.07
CA SER A 924 -30.84 -5.07 -72.87
C SER A 924 -31.96 -4.02 -72.78
N LEU A 925 -31.64 -2.81 -72.34
CA LEU A 925 -32.54 -1.66 -72.34
C LEU A 925 -32.56 -1.01 -73.74
N THR A 926 -33.67 -1.20 -74.45
CA THR A 926 -34.07 -0.30 -75.55
C THR A 926 -35.05 0.72 -75.00
N ALA A 927 -34.68 2.00 -75.03
CA ALA A 927 -35.53 3.11 -74.66
C ALA A 927 -36.56 3.35 -75.76
N THR A 928 -37.85 3.34 -75.42
CA THR A 928 -38.90 3.92 -76.27
C THR A 928 -39.67 4.95 -75.47
N SER A 929 -39.64 6.17 -75.99
CA SER A 929 -40.42 7.34 -75.61
C SER A 929 -41.88 7.24 -76.07
N GLY A 930 -42.82 7.76 -75.29
CA GLY A 930 -44.08 8.32 -75.82
C GLY A 930 -45.39 7.90 -75.13
N GLU A 931 -45.97 8.85 -74.37
CA GLU A 931 -47.39 9.25 -74.32
C GLU A 931 -48.56 8.31 -73.95
N LEU A 932 -49.37 8.83 -72.99
CA LEU A 932 -50.85 8.94 -72.93
C LEU A 932 -51.75 7.94 -72.14
N LEU A 933 -52.54 8.59 -71.25
CA LEU A 933 -53.99 8.45 -70.93
C LEU A 933 -54.49 7.61 -69.73
N GLU A 934 -55.13 8.38 -68.84
CA GLU A 934 -56.39 8.24 -68.08
C GLU A 934 -57.10 6.89 -67.85
N GLU A 935 -57.73 6.86 -66.66
CA GLU A 935 -58.97 6.17 -66.25
C GLU A 935 -58.96 4.63 -66.07
N SER A 936 -59.12 4.20 -64.80
CA SER A 936 -60.40 3.61 -64.38
C SER A 936 -60.45 3.32 -62.88
N ARG A 937 -61.46 3.90 -62.22
CA ARG A 937 -62.01 3.44 -60.94
C ARG A 937 -62.69 2.09 -61.15
N GLY A 938 -62.46 1.13 -60.25
CA GLY A 938 -63.20 -0.14 -60.23
C GLY A 938 -63.12 -0.86 -58.90
N LYS A 939 -64.18 -0.71 -58.09
CA LYS A 939 -64.46 -1.49 -56.88
C LYS A 939 -64.51 -2.99 -57.17
N VAL A 940 -63.95 -3.83 -56.30
CA VAL A 940 -64.55 -5.12 -55.93
C VAL A 940 -64.38 -5.34 -54.43
N SER A 941 -65.51 -5.51 -53.77
CA SER A 941 -65.66 -5.93 -52.38
C SER A 941 -66.08 -7.40 -52.31
N ALA A 942 -65.77 -8.02 -51.14
CA ALA A 942 -66.36 -9.25 -50.57
C ALA A 942 -65.76 -10.59 -51.08
N ARG A 943 -65.55 -11.63 -50.26
CA ARG A 943 -65.81 -11.92 -48.85
C ARG A 943 -65.18 -13.29 -48.50
N LEU A 944 -64.78 -13.41 -47.23
CA LEU A 944 -64.94 -14.56 -46.30
C LEU A 944 -63.95 -15.74 -46.23
N ALA A 945 -63.71 -16.04 -44.94
CA ALA A 945 -63.31 -17.29 -44.27
C ALA A 945 -61.82 -17.63 -44.30
N GLY A 946 -61.09 -17.82 -43.19
CA GLY A 946 -61.45 -18.01 -41.79
C GLY A 946 -60.65 -19.20 -41.25
N LYS A 947 -59.74 -18.99 -40.28
CA LYS A 947 -59.40 -19.94 -39.20
C LYS A 947 -58.33 -19.35 -38.27
N LYS A 948 -58.72 -19.22 -36.99
CA LYS A 948 -57.85 -19.14 -35.81
C LYS A 948 -57.51 -20.56 -35.34
N THR A 949 -56.29 -20.74 -34.82
CA THR A 949 -55.89 -21.54 -33.63
C THR A 949 -54.38 -21.35 -33.49
N GLU A 950 -53.92 -20.57 -32.51
CA GLU A 950 -53.42 -21.05 -31.20
C GLU A 950 -52.26 -22.04 -31.30
N THR A 951 -51.09 -21.64 -30.80
CA THR A 951 -50.08 -22.58 -30.32
C THR A 951 -49.33 -21.99 -29.15
N THR A 952 -49.52 -22.60 -28.00
CA THR A 952 -48.83 -22.38 -26.73
C THR A 952 -47.66 -23.36 -26.61
N LEU A 953 -46.54 -22.86 -26.07
CA LEU A 953 -45.59 -23.51 -25.15
C LEU A 953 -45.08 -24.95 -25.42
N GLY A 954 -43.76 -25.06 -25.57
CA GLY A 954 -42.96 -25.85 -24.62
C GLY A 954 -42.09 -26.97 -25.18
N GLY A 955 -40.76 -26.80 -25.07
CA GLY A 955 -39.91 -27.80 -24.40
C GLY A 955 -38.97 -28.69 -25.22
N ARG A 956 -37.70 -28.26 -25.27
CA ARG A 956 -36.43 -29.01 -25.04
C ARG A 956 -36.13 -30.35 -25.78
N LEU A 957 -35.07 -30.25 -26.60
CA LEU A 957 -33.81 -31.05 -26.65
C LEU A 957 -33.90 -32.55 -26.99
N PRO A 958 -32.82 -33.18 -27.53
CA PRO A 958 -31.39 -32.81 -27.53
C PRO A 958 -30.87 -32.07 -28.77
#